data_AF-A0A3D9UJZ9-F1
#
_entry.id   AF-A0A3D9UJZ9-F1
#
_cell.length_a   1.000
_cell.length_b   1.000
_cell.length_c   1.000
_cell.angle_alpha   90.00
_cell.angle_beta   90.00
_cell.angle_gamma   90.00
#
_symmetry.space_group_name_H-M   'P 1'
#
loop_
_entity.id
_entity.type
_entity.pdbx_description
1 polymer ?
#
loop_
_entity_poly.entity_id
_entity_poly.type
_entity_poly.pdbx_seq_one_letter_code
_entity_poly.pdbx_strand_id
1 'polypeptide(L)'
;MNQNQTPPVTDTFDITGDLPASGVTLIEASAGTGKTWTVAALATRYVAERGMPLDQLLVVTFSRAASQELRERVRARLEETLTLLESGDPSDDPLVAHLRDCDTNELALRVRRLRAAVADFDTATIATIHQFCHYVLRGLGVAGDSDPGATLAEDLADLQEDVIDDLFLATHLADPSGTPAHDVVRKDSRHALANPGAVLHPHNAAGALGPRLALVRRVLEEFRRRKRRASVLSYDDLLEQLAAALEDEHGPARQRMRDRWSVVLVDEFQDTDPVQWQVFSRAFAHPDISLLLIGDPKQAIYAFRGGDIHTYLQAAATADRRTSLPTNFRSDEPLVRSLQTLMNGVALSEGIVVHPVTAHHQGHRLAGAPDNTPIRLRAWPMHDGDRQPGIGDVRAQIYPDVADDIQRLLASGATLDGRPVQPHDIAVLCHFTKDLAGIRKELQHRGIPSVLGSNESVLRTPAAEAWLELLMALEQPHRPERVRLAALTPFIGLTAAELDEQGEAGVETVAAQIRSLISAFHRGGVAGVLDVARSHGLAQRLLGRLGGERELTDIEHCAQVLQEQVLGGTTGLASLVAWMMKQAADDAIAPADSRILRLDSDALAVTLSTIHSSKGLQYPIVYAPFLFNNWLSDKEHAVIVHRDGRRVLSFDPADLGGAERRADDLGEHMRLSYVAMTRAQSQLVLWWAPSYDSRNAGLHRLLFGQTDSPEALDTLLQERTDRPHLAPAIAIPDPLPKPSPASINRTLQVWTDHDTFSLAEIGSGDAPAKAEVVRATSRLAARSFDPSVIDRAWRRTSYSGLSAAHELAAADHSEPEDDVLGRADEEAVTITAPAQTGDPALAAPSPMADQPVGATFGSLVHGVLEHADLQASDLRAHLAEQVREQLVQWPVEVSVQLLADALHAVCTTPLGVDDDAPRLADILGTDRFAEMDFELPLAGGDRPHGRPVLGDMADVLDARLAADDPLRPFAAALRDESYGAQTLLGYLTGSVDLTFRHDGRYYVVDYKTNWLGLPGEPLTLADYTPSRLAAAMNGSSYPLQAILYSVVLHRYLRWRLPGYDPAEHFGGVMYLYLRGMAGPDTPVVEGGRCGIFSWQPPAGLLDELSDLLDGGGR
;
A
#
# COMPACT_ATOMS: atom_id res chain seq x y z
N MET A 1 -46.34 20.15 16.74
CA MET A 1 -45.78 21.46 16.36
C MET A 1 -45.08 21.26 15.02
N ASN A 2 -45.66 21.73 13.91
CA ASN A 2 -45.09 21.64 12.56
C ASN A 2 -44.04 22.73 12.36
N GLN A 3 -42.76 22.45 12.65
CA GLN A 3 -41.65 23.40 12.42
C GLN A 3 -40.46 22.84 11.61
N ASN A 4 -40.58 21.69 10.93
CA ASN A 4 -39.52 21.10 10.11
C ASN A 4 -39.79 21.14 8.59
N GLN A 5 -40.34 22.23 8.07
CA GLN A 5 -40.31 22.45 6.62
C GLN A 5 -39.08 23.29 6.28
N THR A 6 -38.08 22.65 5.68
CA THR A 6 -36.95 23.32 5.05
C THR A 6 -37.51 24.32 4.02
N PRO A 7 -37.27 25.64 4.15
CA PRO A 7 -37.75 26.61 3.17
C PRO A 7 -37.13 26.31 1.79
N PRO A 8 -37.85 26.58 0.68
CA PRO A 8 -37.36 26.25 -0.67
C PRO A 8 -36.07 26.99 -1.00
N VAL A 9 -35.13 26.31 -1.67
CA VAL A 9 -33.96 26.97 -2.29
C VAL A 9 -34.48 27.97 -3.29
N THR A 10 -34.30 29.26 -3.01
CA THR A 10 -34.95 30.35 -3.73
C THR A 10 -34.02 31.03 -4.72
N ASP A 11 -32.70 30.86 -4.56
CA ASP A 11 -31.69 31.55 -5.36
C ASP A 11 -30.86 30.58 -6.21
N THR A 12 -30.56 30.98 -7.44
CA THR A 12 -29.69 30.25 -8.37
C THR A 12 -28.24 30.67 -8.15
N PHE A 13 -27.31 29.70 -8.08
CA PHE A 13 -25.89 30.01 -7.99
C PHE A 13 -25.34 30.37 -9.37
N ASP A 14 -24.69 31.53 -9.47
CA ASP A 14 -24.00 31.99 -10.67
C ASP A 14 -22.50 32.13 -10.38
N ILE A 15 -21.69 31.38 -11.13
CA ILE A 15 -20.23 31.40 -11.00
C ILE A 15 -19.61 32.73 -11.45
N THR A 16 -20.35 33.61 -12.12
CA THR A 16 -19.92 34.97 -12.50
C THR A 16 -20.42 36.04 -11.52
N GLY A 17 -21.29 35.67 -10.57
CA GLY A 17 -21.79 36.57 -9.53
C GLY A 17 -20.75 36.91 -8.46
N ASP A 18 -21.17 37.63 -7.41
CA ASP A 18 -20.29 38.00 -6.31
C ASP A 18 -19.78 36.77 -5.54
N LEU A 19 -18.47 36.71 -5.29
CA LEU A 19 -17.88 35.67 -4.44
C LEU A 19 -18.38 35.80 -2.99
N PRO A 20 -18.79 34.69 -2.34
CA PRO A 20 -19.12 34.69 -0.92
C PRO A 20 -17.98 35.23 -0.07
N ALA A 21 -18.15 36.44 0.49
CA ALA A 21 -17.10 37.11 1.24
C ALA A 21 -16.93 36.56 2.66
N SER A 22 -18.02 36.09 3.27
CA SER A 22 -18.02 35.45 4.59
C SER A 22 -19.34 34.75 4.91
N GLY A 23 -19.34 33.97 5.99
CA GLY A 23 -20.47 33.19 6.48
C GLY A 23 -20.55 31.80 5.84
N VAL A 24 -21.65 31.11 6.10
CA VAL A 24 -21.92 29.76 5.59
C VAL A 24 -22.79 29.83 4.35
N THR A 25 -22.24 29.38 3.21
CA THR A 25 -22.98 29.28 1.95
C THR A 25 -23.14 27.81 1.58
N LEU A 26 -24.38 27.37 1.39
CA LEU A 26 -24.69 26.02 0.90
C LEU A 26 -25.07 26.06 -0.59
N ILE A 27 -24.39 25.26 -1.40
CA ILE A 27 -24.62 25.11 -2.83
C ILE A 27 -25.12 23.69 -3.10
N GLU A 28 -26.41 23.57 -3.40
CA GLU A 28 -27.02 22.31 -3.81
C GLU A 28 -26.73 22.04 -5.29
N ALA A 29 -25.93 21.02 -5.57
CA ALA A 29 -25.46 20.68 -6.90
C ALA A 29 -26.07 19.35 -7.37
N SER A 30 -27.24 19.41 -8.03
CA SER A 30 -27.92 18.23 -8.57
C SER A 30 -27.02 17.40 -9.52
N ALA A 31 -27.39 16.16 -9.79
CA ALA A 31 -26.59 15.27 -10.62
C ALA A 31 -26.28 15.89 -11.99
N GLY A 32 -25.00 15.86 -12.38
CA GLY A 32 -24.53 16.38 -13.66
C GLY A 32 -24.42 17.91 -13.75
N THR A 33 -24.62 18.66 -12.67
CA THR A 33 -24.62 20.14 -12.70
C THR A 33 -23.24 20.80 -12.66
N GLY A 34 -22.16 20.02 -12.66
CA GLY A 34 -20.80 20.57 -12.67
C GLY A 34 -20.26 20.95 -11.28
N LYS A 35 -20.63 20.21 -10.24
CA LYS A 35 -20.16 20.41 -8.86
C LYS A 35 -18.64 20.56 -8.75
N THR A 36 -17.89 19.57 -9.24
CA THR A 36 -16.41 19.56 -9.18
C THR A 36 -15.80 20.69 -10.01
N TRP A 37 -16.41 21.03 -11.15
CA TRP A 37 -16.02 22.20 -11.94
C TRP A 37 -16.24 23.50 -11.16
N THR A 38 -17.37 23.61 -10.44
CA THR A 38 -17.71 24.77 -9.62
C THR A 38 -16.71 24.96 -8.47
N VAL A 39 -16.29 23.88 -7.80
CA VAL A 39 -15.24 23.93 -6.76
C VAL A 39 -13.93 24.47 -7.34
N ALA A 40 -13.49 23.94 -8.48
CA ALA A 40 -12.26 24.38 -9.14
C ALA A 40 -12.36 25.83 -9.63
N ALA A 41 -13.51 26.23 -10.20
CA ALA A 41 -13.75 27.60 -10.63
C ALA A 41 -13.74 28.58 -9.44
N LEU A 42 -14.38 28.23 -8.32
CA LEU A 42 -14.37 29.03 -7.09
C LEU A 42 -12.95 29.22 -6.57
N ALA A 43 -12.16 28.15 -6.47
CA ALA A 43 -10.75 28.23 -6.07
C ALA A 43 -9.96 29.21 -6.96
N THR A 44 -10.09 29.08 -8.28
CA THR A 44 -9.46 29.99 -9.25
C THR A 44 -9.91 31.43 -9.07
N ARG A 45 -11.20 31.68 -8.83
CA ARG A 45 -11.74 33.03 -8.61
C ARG A 45 -11.21 33.67 -7.32
N TYR A 46 -11.16 32.94 -6.20
CA TYR A 46 -10.59 33.47 -4.96
C TYR A 46 -9.11 33.86 -5.13
N VAL A 47 -8.33 33.06 -5.86
CA VAL A 47 -6.94 33.40 -6.19
C VAL A 47 -6.87 34.65 -7.08
N ALA A 48 -7.60 34.66 -8.20
CA ALA A 48 -7.51 35.71 -9.20
C ALA A 48 -8.03 37.06 -8.67
N GLU A 49 -9.27 37.08 -8.16
CA GLU A 49 -9.99 38.30 -7.80
C GLU A 49 -9.62 38.79 -6.38
N ARG A 50 -9.50 37.88 -5.40
CA ARG A 50 -9.19 38.25 -4.00
C ARG A 50 -7.69 38.22 -3.68
N GLY A 51 -6.86 37.67 -4.57
CA GLY A 51 -5.42 37.53 -4.29
C GLY A 51 -5.15 36.58 -3.13
N MET A 52 -6.02 35.59 -2.93
CA MET A 52 -5.89 34.60 -1.87
C MET A 52 -4.69 33.70 -2.15
N PRO A 53 -3.74 33.58 -1.20
CA PRO A 53 -2.68 32.59 -1.33
C PRO A 53 -3.26 31.19 -1.12
N LEU A 54 -2.70 30.19 -1.82
CA LEU A 54 -3.24 28.84 -1.83
C LEU A 54 -3.11 28.12 -0.47
N ASP A 55 -2.16 28.52 0.37
CA ASP A 55 -2.00 28.00 1.72
C ASP A 55 -3.16 28.38 2.66
N GLN A 56 -3.91 29.45 2.33
CA GLN A 56 -5.14 29.87 3.01
C GLN A 56 -6.43 29.28 2.45
N LEU A 57 -6.33 28.47 1.40
CA LEU A 57 -7.45 27.76 0.79
C LEU A 57 -7.50 26.31 1.31
N LEU A 58 -8.59 25.95 1.96
CA LEU A 58 -8.89 24.57 2.35
C LEU A 58 -9.94 23.98 1.43
N VAL A 59 -9.62 22.87 0.78
CA VAL A 59 -10.58 22.10 -0.02
C VAL A 59 -10.60 20.68 0.52
N VAL A 60 -11.76 20.25 1.00
CA VAL A 60 -11.95 18.91 1.59
C VAL A 60 -13.01 18.13 0.87
N THR A 61 -12.84 16.82 0.81
CA THR A 61 -13.78 15.87 0.21
C THR A 61 -13.80 14.55 0.98
N PHE A 62 -14.75 13.67 0.67
CA PHE A 62 -15.01 12.46 1.44
C PHE A 62 -14.01 11.32 1.16
N SER A 63 -13.56 11.14 -0.09
CA SER A 63 -12.72 9.99 -0.49
C SER A 63 -11.33 10.37 -1.01
N ARG A 64 -10.34 9.49 -0.84
CA ARG A 64 -8.97 9.70 -1.35
C ARG A 64 -8.94 9.88 -2.87
N ALA A 65 -9.71 9.07 -3.60
CA ALA A 65 -9.85 9.19 -5.05
C ALA A 65 -10.43 10.54 -5.47
N ALA A 66 -11.51 11.00 -4.79
CA ALA A 66 -12.07 12.33 -5.05
C ALA A 66 -11.08 13.45 -4.71
N SER A 67 -10.25 13.30 -3.67
CA SER A 67 -9.23 14.29 -3.31
C SER A 67 -8.13 14.40 -4.37
N GLN A 68 -7.67 13.27 -4.91
CA GLN A 68 -6.70 13.23 -6.01
C GLN A 68 -7.26 13.89 -7.27
N GLU A 69 -8.46 13.46 -7.68
CA GLU A 69 -9.16 14.03 -8.84
C GLU A 69 -9.41 15.54 -8.68
N LEU A 70 -9.83 15.97 -7.49
CA LEU A 70 -10.08 17.38 -7.21
C LEU A 70 -8.78 18.20 -7.25
N ARG A 71 -7.67 17.66 -6.74
CA ARG A 71 -6.35 18.29 -6.83
C ARG A 71 -5.92 18.50 -8.28
N GLU A 72 -6.05 17.47 -9.12
CA GLU A 72 -5.76 17.55 -10.56
C GLU A 72 -6.67 18.57 -11.26
N ARG A 73 -7.98 18.53 -11.00
CA ARG A 73 -8.95 19.45 -11.62
C ARG A 73 -8.73 20.91 -11.22
N VAL A 74 -8.44 21.20 -9.96
CA VAL A 74 -8.14 22.57 -9.50
C VAL A 74 -6.86 23.07 -10.17
N ARG A 75 -5.80 22.25 -10.22
CA ARG A 75 -4.54 22.60 -10.90
C ARG A 75 -4.76 22.88 -12.38
N ALA A 76 -5.39 21.95 -13.09
CA ALA A 76 -5.68 22.07 -14.50
C ALA A 76 -6.52 23.32 -14.80
N ARG A 77 -7.52 23.63 -13.95
CA ARG A 77 -8.34 24.83 -14.09
C ARG A 77 -7.54 26.12 -13.91
N LEU A 78 -6.63 26.19 -12.94
CA LEU A 78 -5.74 27.33 -12.75
C LEU A 78 -4.82 27.53 -13.97
N GLU A 79 -4.19 26.45 -14.46
CA GLU A 79 -3.28 26.46 -15.61
C GLU A 79 -4.00 26.83 -16.92
N GLU A 80 -5.17 26.24 -17.18
CA GLU A 80 -6.02 26.52 -18.34
C GLU A 80 -6.47 27.98 -18.34
N THR A 81 -6.97 28.48 -17.20
CA THR A 81 -7.39 29.88 -17.05
C THR A 81 -6.23 30.84 -17.26
N LEU A 82 -5.06 30.57 -16.67
CA LEU A 82 -3.85 31.38 -16.84
C LEU A 82 -3.46 31.45 -18.32
N THR A 83 -3.39 30.30 -19.00
CA THR A 83 -3.00 30.20 -20.41
C THR A 83 -3.95 31.02 -21.30
N LEU A 84 -5.26 30.88 -21.10
CA LEU A 84 -6.26 31.61 -21.89
C LEU A 84 -6.27 33.12 -21.60
N LEU A 85 -6.03 33.54 -20.35
CA LEU A 85 -5.92 34.97 -20.02
C LEU A 85 -4.62 35.58 -20.59
N GLU A 86 -3.53 34.81 -20.67
CA GLU A 86 -2.27 35.25 -21.26
C GLU A 86 -2.30 35.30 -22.79
N SER A 87 -2.93 34.32 -23.46
CA SER A 87 -3.03 34.28 -24.92
C SER A 87 -3.95 35.37 -25.47
N GLY A 88 -4.98 35.73 -24.69
CA GLY A 88 -6.01 36.69 -25.11
C GLY A 88 -7.01 36.11 -26.12
N ASP A 89 -6.95 34.80 -26.39
CA ASP A 89 -7.85 34.15 -27.35
C ASP A 89 -9.30 34.21 -26.87
N PRO A 90 -10.28 34.41 -27.77
CA PRO A 90 -11.70 34.29 -27.41
C PRO A 90 -11.97 32.89 -26.84
N SER A 91 -12.66 32.85 -25.70
CA SER A 91 -13.04 31.61 -25.01
C SER A 91 -14.53 31.67 -24.70
N ASP A 92 -15.24 30.56 -24.96
CA ASP A 92 -16.63 30.37 -24.58
C ASP A 92 -16.79 29.96 -23.10
N ASP A 93 -15.67 29.85 -22.36
CA ASP A 93 -15.70 29.55 -20.93
C ASP A 93 -16.19 30.78 -20.13
N PRO A 94 -17.32 30.67 -19.41
CA PRO A 94 -17.89 31.79 -18.66
C PRO A 94 -16.95 32.32 -17.57
N LEU A 95 -16.11 31.48 -16.98
CA LEU A 95 -15.14 31.90 -15.96
C LEU A 95 -14.05 32.78 -16.59
N VAL A 96 -13.50 32.35 -17.73
CA VAL A 96 -12.42 33.09 -18.41
C VAL A 96 -12.95 34.41 -18.95
N ALA A 97 -14.14 34.40 -19.54
CA ALA A 97 -14.81 35.62 -20.00
C ALA A 97 -15.01 36.62 -18.84
N HIS A 98 -15.53 36.15 -17.70
CA HIS A 98 -15.71 36.95 -16.49
C HIS A 98 -14.39 37.51 -15.94
N LEU A 99 -13.36 36.67 -15.83
CA LEU A 99 -12.06 37.11 -15.31
C LEU A 99 -11.35 38.09 -16.26
N ARG A 100 -11.70 38.07 -17.56
CA ARG A 100 -11.19 39.03 -18.55
C ARG A 100 -11.97 40.33 -18.57
N ASP A 101 -13.22 40.35 -18.12
CA ASP A 101 -14.08 41.55 -18.05
C ASP A 101 -13.63 42.51 -16.92
N CYS A 102 -12.48 43.13 -17.13
CA CYS A 102 -11.89 44.13 -16.24
C CYS A 102 -10.92 45.03 -17.02
N ASP A 103 -10.36 46.06 -16.35
CA ASP A 103 -9.34 46.88 -16.97
C ASP A 103 -7.99 46.15 -17.12
N THR A 104 -7.09 46.71 -17.93
CA THR A 104 -5.80 46.09 -18.24
C THR A 104 -4.89 45.90 -17.02
N ASN A 105 -4.99 46.77 -16.01
CA ASN A 105 -4.16 46.68 -14.81
C ASN A 105 -4.64 45.55 -13.90
N GLU A 106 -5.95 45.45 -13.72
CA GLU A 106 -6.59 44.39 -12.94
C GLU A 106 -6.39 43.03 -13.61
N LEU A 107 -6.52 42.94 -14.94
CA LEU A 107 -6.22 41.70 -15.68
C LEU A 107 -4.76 41.27 -15.48
N ALA A 108 -3.80 42.20 -15.59
CA ALA A 108 -2.39 41.92 -15.33
C ALA A 108 -2.14 41.48 -13.88
N LEU A 109 -2.90 42.00 -12.90
CA LEU A 109 -2.83 41.57 -11.51
C LEU A 109 -3.37 40.15 -11.33
N ARG A 110 -4.53 39.82 -11.92
CA ARG A 110 -5.13 38.48 -11.91
C ARG A 110 -4.18 37.44 -12.50
N VAL A 111 -3.58 37.73 -13.66
CA VAL A 111 -2.57 36.86 -14.31
C VAL A 111 -1.36 36.64 -13.41
N ARG A 112 -0.83 37.68 -12.76
CA ARG A 112 0.29 37.52 -11.81
C ARG A 112 -0.07 36.63 -10.62
N ARG A 113 -1.27 36.81 -10.05
CA ARG A 113 -1.76 35.99 -8.93
C ARG A 113 -1.92 34.53 -9.31
N LEU A 114 -2.53 34.26 -10.47
CA LEU A 114 -2.68 32.90 -11.01
C LEU A 114 -1.32 32.25 -11.29
N ARG A 115 -0.37 32.99 -11.87
CA ARG A 115 0.98 32.47 -12.13
C ARG A 115 1.72 32.09 -10.84
N ALA A 116 1.61 32.91 -9.80
CA ALA A 116 2.16 32.60 -8.48
C ALA A 116 1.48 31.35 -7.87
N ALA A 117 0.15 31.26 -7.95
CA ALA A 117 -0.59 30.11 -7.46
C ALA A 117 -0.26 28.80 -8.18
N VAL A 118 -0.04 28.82 -9.50
CA VAL A 118 0.41 27.63 -10.25
C VAL A 118 1.81 27.19 -9.81
N ALA A 119 2.72 28.14 -9.55
CA ALA A 119 4.07 27.84 -9.07
C ALA A 119 4.05 27.28 -7.62
N ASP A 120 3.21 27.83 -6.75
CA ASP A 120 3.10 27.45 -5.33
C ASP A 120 1.97 26.44 -5.08
N PHE A 121 1.51 25.72 -6.10
CA PHE A 121 0.31 24.88 -6.02
C PHE A 121 0.37 23.83 -4.91
N ASP A 122 1.56 23.29 -4.64
CA ASP A 122 1.76 22.25 -3.64
C ASP A 122 1.50 22.71 -2.20
N THR A 123 1.40 24.03 -1.96
CA THR A 123 1.00 24.61 -0.67
C THR A 123 -0.51 24.52 -0.39
N ALA A 124 -1.33 24.27 -1.42
CA ALA A 124 -2.78 24.15 -1.27
C ALA A 124 -3.17 22.95 -0.41
N THR A 125 -4.06 23.16 0.56
CA THR A 125 -4.58 22.07 1.40
C THR A 125 -5.81 21.45 0.73
N ILE A 126 -5.56 20.51 -0.20
CA ILE A 126 -6.59 19.70 -0.85
C ILE A 126 -6.46 18.26 -0.32
N ALA A 127 -7.40 17.83 0.50
CA ALA A 127 -7.28 16.59 1.27
C ALA A 127 -8.63 15.91 1.52
N THR A 128 -8.61 14.65 1.97
CA THR A 128 -9.80 14.07 2.61
C THR A 128 -10.03 14.69 3.99
N ILE A 129 -11.24 14.58 4.52
CA ILE A 129 -11.55 15.08 5.88
C ILE A 129 -10.61 14.43 6.92
N HIS A 130 -10.34 13.13 6.82
CA HIS A 130 -9.40 12.44 7.71
C HIS A 130 -7.96 12.93 7.60
N GLN A 131 -7.46 13.12 6.36
CA GLN A 131 -6.12 13.67 6.13
C GLN A 131 -6.01 15.08 6.71
N PHE A 132 -7.02 15.91 6.50
CA PHE A 132 -7.12 17.24 7.10
C PHE A 132 -7.05 17.16 8.63
N CYS A 133 -7.85 16.32 9.28
CA CYS A 133 -7.81 16.17 10.73
C CYS A 133 -6.45 15.71 11.24
N HIS A 134 -5.81 14.77 10.54
CA HIS A 134 -4.46 14.32 10.85
C HIS A 134 -3.42 15.45 10.76
N TYR A 135 -3.44 16.24 9.68
CA TYR A 135 -2.53 17.38 9.51
C TYR A 135 -2.75 18.45 10.56
N VAL A 136 -4.01 18.74 10.91
CA VAL A 136 -4.35 19.74 11.92
C VAL A 136 -3.90 19.28 13.31
N LEU A 137 -4.21 18.05 13.72
CA LEU A 137 -3.81 17.54 15.04
C LEU A 137 -2.29 17.60 15.24
N ARG A 138 -1.52 17.16 14.23
CA ARG A 138 -0.04 17.29 14.26
C ARG A 138 0.42 18.76 14.31
N GLY A 139 -0.26 19.66 13.61
CA GLY A 139 0.04 21.09 13.60
C GLY A 139 -0.39 21.85 14.86
N LEU A 140 -1.37 21.35 15.62
CA LEU A 140 -1.85 21.97 16.86
C LEU A 140 -0.90 21.75 18.04
N GLY A 141 -0.01 20.75 17.99
CA GLY A 141 0.91 20.43 19.07
C GLY A 141 0.16 20.22 20.41
N VAL A 142 0.62 20.88 21.47
CA VAL A 142 -0.01 20.77 22.82
C VAL A 142 -1.46 21.27 22.89
N ALA A 143 -1.97 21.95 21.87
CA ALA A 143 -3.36 22.39 21.82
C ALA A 143 -4.35 21.29 21.37
N GLY A 144 -3.86 20.16 20.85
CA GLY A 144 -4.69 19.07 20.30
C GLY A 144 -4.75 17.79 21.14
N ASP A 145 -4.03 17.72 22.28
CA ASP A 145 -3.86 16.50 23.10
C ASP A 145 -3.61 15.22 22.27
N SER A 146 -2.74 15.31 21.26
CA SER A 146 -2.39 14.19 20.39
C SER A 146 -1.01 13.65 20.74
N ASP A 147 -0.90 12.33 20.93
CA ASP A 147 0.40 11.65 21.08
C ASP A 147 1.19 11.72 19.76
N PRO A 148 2.34 12.41 19.71
CA PRO A 148 3.13 12.58 18.49
C PRO A 148 3.74 11.27 17.97
N GLY A 149 3.89 10.26 18.83
CA GLY A 149 4.37 8.92 18.45
C GLY A 149 3.26 7.99 17.98
N ALA A 150 1.99 8.43 18.01
CA ALA A 150 0.90 7.54 17.67
C ALA A 150 0.86 7.19 16.18
N THR A 151 0.64 5.92 15.90
CA THR A 151 0.54 5.38 14.54
C THR A 151 -0.93 5.25 14.13
N LEU A 152 -1.27 5.72 12.94
CA LEU A 152 -2.61 5.54 12.38
C LEU A 152 -2.76 4.10 11.89
N ALA A 153 -3.67 3.34 12.51
CA ALA A 153 -4.04 2.02 12.05
C ALA A 153 -5.30 2.08 11.20
N GLU A 154 -5.25 1.47 10.01
CA GLU A 154 -6.39 1.39 9.09
C GLU A 154 -7.41 0.32 9.50
N ASP A 155 -6.94 -0.74 10.16
CA ASP A 155 -7.76 -1.82 10.69
C ASP A 155 -7.36 -2.13 12.13
N LEU A 156 -8.37 -2.27 12.99
CA LEU A 156 -8.25 -2.60 14.40
C LEU A 156 -9.08 -3.83 14.78
N ALA A 157 -9.56 -4.61 13.80
CA ALA A 157 -10.43 -5.76 14.02
C ALA A 157 -9.81 -6.78 15.00
N ASP A 158 -8.53 -7.11 14.85
CA ASP A 158 -7.83 -8.03 15.76
C ASP A 158 -7.88 -7.51 17.21
N LEU A 159 -7.59 -6.23 17.44
CA LEU A 159 -7.68 -5.62 18.76
C LEU A 159 -9.12 -5.54 19.28
N GLN A 160 -10.10 -5.33 18.41
CA GLN A 160 -11.52 -5.34 18.78
C GLN A 160 -11.93 -6.74 19.26
N GLU A 161 -11.58 -7.79 18.53
CA GLU A 161 -11.87 -9.17 18.89
C GLU A 161 -11.17 -9.56 20.20
N ASP A 162 -9.88 -9.25 20.36
CA ASP A 162 -9.14 -9.52 21.60
C ASP A 162 -9.82 -8.89 22.83
N VAL A 163 -10.28 -7.64 22.71
CA VAL A 163 -10.97 -6.94 23.81
C VAL A 163 -12.33 -7.58 24.10
N ILE A 164 -13.08 -7.92 23.05
CA ILE A 164 -14.40 -8.59 23.18
C ILE A 164 -14.22 -9.93 23.88
N ASP A 165 -13.28 -10.75 23.42
CA ASP A 165 -13.04 -12.11 23.91
C ASP A 165 -12.51 -12.09 25.35
N ASP A 166 -11.54 -11.24 25.66
CA ASP A 166 -11.00 -11.10 27.02
C ASP A 166 -12.08 -10.68 28.02
N LEU A 167 -12.90 -9.68 27.68
CA LEU A 167 -13.94 -9.19 28.57
C LEU A 167 -15.11 -10.15 28.67
N PHE A 168 -15.45 -10.85 27.60
CA PHE A 168 -16.43 -11.92 27.64
C PHE A 168 -15.95 -13.05 28.55
N LEU A 169 -14.73 -13.57 28.37
CA LEU A 169 -14.17 -14.63 29.18
C LEU A 169 -14.08 -14.23 30.66
N ALA A 170 -13.58 -13.03 30.95
CA ALA A 170 -13.49 -12.53 32.32
C ALA A 170 -14.87 -12.41 32.99
N THR A 171 -15.90 -11.98 32.26
CA THR A 171 -17.27 -11.85 32.78
C THR A 171 -17.93 -13.22 32.93
N HIS A 172 -17.76 -14.10 31.94
CA HIS A 172 -18.31 -15.46 31.94
C HIS A 172 -17.71 -16.32 33.06
N LEU A 173 -16.41 -16.19 33.33
CA LEU A 173 -15.76 -16.89 34.44
C LEU A 173 -16.25 -16.40 35.81
N ALA A 174 -16.62 -15.12 35.93
CA ALA A 174 -17.13 -14.55 37.17
C ALA A 174 -18.61 -14.89 37.43
N ASP A 175 -19.44 -14.91 36.38
CA ASP A 175 -20.86 -15.28 36.45
C ASP A 175 -21.32 -15.99 35.15
N PRO A 176 -21.16 -17.33 35.08
CA PRO A 176 -21.56 -18.09 33.89
C PRO A 176 -23.06 -18.04 33.60
N SER A 177 -23.89 -17.85 34.64
CA SER A 177 -25.36 -17.89 34.53
C SER A 177 -25.98 -16.55 34.14
N GLY A 178 -25.31 -15.43 34.44
CA GLY A 178 -25.75 -14.08 34.11
C GLY A 178 -25.11 -13.46 32.86
N THR A 179 -24.10 -14.11 32.28
CA THR A 179 -23.38 -13.60 31.10
C THR A 179 -24.17 -13.88 29.80
N PRO A 180 -24.42 -12.86 28.94
CA PRO A 180 -25.06 -13.07 27.65
C PRO A 180 -24.23 -13.97 26.73
N ALA A 181 -24.85 -14.61 25.72
CA ALA A 181 -24.14 -15.45 24.77
C ALA A 181 -23.05 -14.66 24.00
N HIS A 182 -21.89 -15.31 23.76
CA HIS A 182 -20.73 -14.67 23.11
C HIS A 182 -21.07 -14.07 21.76
N ASP A 183 -21.83 -14.78 20.94
CA ASP A 183 -22.22 -14.33 19.59
C ASP A 183 -23.06 -13.04 19.62
N VAL A 184 -23.90 -12.87 20.63
CA VAL A 184 -24.68 -11.65 20.86
C VAL A 184 -23.76 -10.51 21.29
N VAL A 185 -22.94 -10.71 22.32
CA VAL A 185 -21.99 -9.69 22.82
C VAL A 185 -21.05 -9.22 21.72
N ARG A 186 -20.51 -10.16 20.95
CA ARG A 186 -19.63 -9.90 19.81
C ARG A 186 -20.32 -9.03 18.77
N LYS A 187 -21.53 -9.40 18.34
CA LYS A 187 -22.31 -8.61 17.38
C LYS A 187 -22.60 -7.20 17.88
N ASP A 188 -23.01 -7.04 19.14
CA ASP A 188 -23.36 -5.74 19.69
C ASP A 188 -22.16 -4.83 19.89
N SER A 189 -21.06 -5.41 20.37
CA SER A 189 -19.81 -4.70 20.55
C SER A 189 -19.29 -4.23 19.21
N ARG A 190 -19.36 -5.05 18.16
CA ARG A 190 -19.02 -4.64 16.79
C ARG A 190 -19.89 -3.49 16.30
N HIS A 191 -21.21 -3.53 16.49
CA HIS A 191 -22.08 -2.40 16.13
C HIS A 191 -21.71 -1.12 16.89
N ALA A 192 -21.42 -1.23 18.19
CA ALA A 192 -21.03 -0.09 19.01
C ALA A 192 -19.66 0.49 18.62
N LEU A 193 -18.68 -0.37 18.33
CA LEU A 193 -17.34 0.01 17.91
C LEU A 193 -17.33 0.63 16.50
N ALA A 194 -18.21 0.17 15.61
CA ALA A 194 -18.38 0.71 14.26
C ALA A 194 -19.16 2.04 14.21
N ASN A 195 -19.71 2.49 15.33
CA ASN A 195 -20.44 3.75 15.44
C ASN A 195 -19.88 4.62 16.58
N PRO A 196 -18.61 5.06 16.45
CA PRO A 196 -18.02 6.00 17.41
C PRO A 196 -18.85 7.30 17.43
N GLY A 197 -18.90 7.94 18.60
CA GLY A 197 -19.81 9.07 18.86
C GLY A 197 -21.30 8.75 19.07
N ALA A 198 -21.81 7.56 18.70
CA ALA A 198 -23.21 7.22 18.94
C ALA A 198 -23.48 6.88 20.42
N VAL A 199 -24.56 7.45 20.98
CA VAL A 199 -24.94 7.16 22.37
C VAL A 199 -25.72 5.85 22.43
N LEU A 200 -25.29 4.91 23.30
CA LEU A 200 -25.99 3.63 23.48
C LEU A 200 -27.35 3.83 24.18
N HIS A 201 -28.42 3.34 23.55
CA HIS A 201 -29.78 3.37 24.09
C HIS A 201 -30.36 1.95 24.28
N PRO A 202 -31.11 1.70 25.38
CA PRO A 202 -31.40 2.63 26.47
C PRO A 202 -30.23 2.83 27.44
N HIS A 203 -30.10 4.05 28.00
CA HIS A 203 -29.04 4.37 28.95
C HIS A 203 -29.13 3.47 30.20
N ASN A 204 -30.35 3.30 30.73
CA ASN A 204 -30.65 2.45 31.88
C ASN A 204 -31.52 1.27 31.42
N ALA A 205 -30.90 0.31 30.74
CA ALA A 205 -31.58 -0.90 30.29
C ALA A 205 -31.96 -1.82 31.46
N ALA A 206 -33.20 -2.32 31.46
CA ALA A 206 -33.69 -3.32 32.40
C ALA A 206 -33.79 -4.71 31.75
N GLY A 207 -33.95 -5.76 32.57
CA GLY A 207 -34.09 -7.13 32.09
C GLY A 207 -32.83 -7.63 31.35
N ALA A 208 -33.03 -8.43 30.29
CA ALA A 208 -31.94 -9.06 29.54
C ALA A 208 -31.02 -8.07 28.80
N LEU A 209 -31.48 -6.85 28.51
CA LEU A 209 -30.67 -5.82 27.84
C LEU A 209 -29.68 -5.14 28.80
N GLY A 210 -29.94 -5.14 30.11
CA GLY A 210 -29.08 -4.49 31.11
C GLY A 210 -27.65 -5.03 31.13
N PRO A 211 -27.46 -6.33 31.43
CA PRO A 211 -26.13 -6.96 31.44
C PRO A 211 -25.42 -6.88 30.08
N ARG A 212 -26.17 -7.03 28.99
CA ARG A 212 -25.70 -6.92 27.60
C ARG A 212 -25.06 -5.55 27.32
N LEU A 213 -25.78 -4.45 27.57
CA LEU A 213 -25.25 -3.10 27.32
C LEU A 213 -24.17 -2.68 28.33
N ALA A 214 -24.21 -3.20 29.55
CA ALA A 214 -23.14 -2.98 30.52
C ALA A 214 -21.81 -3.59 30.05
N LEU A 215 -21.84 -4.79 29.46
CA LEU A 215 -20.66 -5.43 28.88
C LEU A 215 -20.15 -4.68 27.64
N VAL A 216 -21.05 -4.26 26.73
CA VAL A 216 -20.68 -3.43 25.56
C VAL A 216 -19.98 -2.14 25.98
N ARG A 217 -20.47 -1.44 27.01
CA ARG A 217 -19.82 -0.23 27.54
C ARG A 217 -18.40 -0.49 28.05
N ARG A 218 -18.20 -1.61 28.76
CA ARG A 218 -16.86 -2.04 29.21
C ARG A 218 -15.94 -2.34 28.02
N VAL A 219 -16.46 -2.96 26.96
CA VAL A 219 -15.71 -3.19 25.72
C VAL A 219 -15.25 -1.87 25.11
N LEU A 220 -16.14 -0.89 24.96
CA LEU A 220 -15.76 0.43 24.42
C LEU A 220 -14.68 1.13 25.26
N GLU A 221 -14.77 1.06 26.59
CA GLU A 221 -13.80 1.65 27.50
C GLU A 221 -12.43 0.96 27.44
N GLU A 222 -12.41 -0.37 27.51
CA GLU A 222 -11.16 -1.14 27.45
C GLU A 222 -10.51 -1.04 26.06
N PHE A 223 -11.30 -1.01 24.98
CA PHE A 223 -10.77 -0.79 23.63
C PHE A 223 -10.05 0.57 23.51
N ARG A 224 -10.67 1.65 23.99
CA ARG A 224 -10.02 2.98 24.05
C ARG A 224 -8.76 2.98 24.91
N ARG A 225 -8.73 2.20 26.00
CA ARG A 225 -7.56 2.08 26.87
C ARG A 225 -6.42 1.33 26.20
N ARG A 226 -6.70 0.18 25.56
CA ARG A 226 -5.67 -0.61 24.86
C ARG A 226 -5.11 0.10 23.64
N LYS A 227 -5.95 0.79 22.86
CA LYS A 227 -5.51 1.67 21.76
C LYS A 227 -4.51 2.73 22.23
N ARG A 228 -4.85 3.45 23.31
CA ARG A 228 -3.95 4.47 23.91
C ARG A 228 -2.64 3.86 24.41
N ARG A 229 -2.69 2.69 25.06
CA ARG A 229 -1.48 1.98 25.53
C ARG A 229 -0.59 1.53 24.37
N ALA A 230 -1.19 1.15 23.24
CA ALA A 230 -0.48 0.76 22.03
C ALA A 230 0.02 1.97 21.21
N SER A 231 -0.32 3.21 21.59
CA SER A 231 -0.05 4.42 20.81
C SER A 231 -0.63 4.31 19.38
N VAL A 232 -1.88 3.82 19.26
CA VAL A 232 -2.55 3.63 17.97
C VAL A 232 -3.81 4.48 17.88
N LEU A 233 -3.97 5.17 16.74
CA LEU A 233 -5.15 5.95 16.38
C LEU A 233 -5.92 5.28 15.25
N SER A 234 -7.24 5.36 15.28
CA SER A 234 -8.11 5.08 14.13
C SER A 234 -8.51 6.37 13.43
N TYR A 235 -9.08 6.24 12.23
CA TYR A 235 -9.67 7.35 11.48
C TYR A 235 -10.70 8.14 12.31
N ASP A 236 -11.57 7.44 13.04
CA ASP A 236 -12.57 8.08 13.91
C ASP A 236 -11.94 8.85 15.08
N ASP A 237 -10.81 8.39 15.62
CA ASP A 237 -10.13 9.13 16.70
C ASP A 237 -9.64 10.49 16.21
N LEU A 238 -9.17 10.59 14.95
CA LEU A 238 -8.72 11.86 14.38
C LEU A 238 -9.86 12.89 14.35
N LEU A 239 -11.08 12.43 14.03
CA LEU A 239 -12.28 13.26 14.00
C LEU A 239 -12.69 13.66 15.42
N GLU A 240 -12.83 12.68 16.33
CA GLU A 240 -13.27 12.90 17.72
C GLU A 240 -12.29 13.80 18.49
N GLN A 241 -10.98 13.55 18.37
CA GLN A 241 -9.96 14.34 19.06
C GLN A 241 -9.92 15.78 18.55
N LEU A 242 -10.00 15.99 17.23
CA LEU A 242 -10.03 17.34 16.70
C LEU A 242 -11.33 18.06 17.09
N ALA A 243 -12.48 17.39 17.03
CA ALA A 243 -13.73 17.97 17.49
C ALA A 243 -13.67 18.39 18.97
N ALA A 244 -13.07 17.57 19.83
CA ALA A 244 -12.84 17.87 21.24
C ALA A 244 -11.87 19.03 21.46
N ALA A 245 -10.75 19.08 20.72
CA ALA A 245 -9.80 20.19 20.78
C ALA A 245 -10.43 21.54 20.37
N LEU A 246 -11.49 21.49 19.55
CA LEU A 246 -12.27 22.64 19.12
C LEU A 246 -13.48 22.93 20.00
N GLU A 247 -13.67 22.28 21.14
CA GLU A 247 -14.86 22.51 21.99
C GLU A 247 -14.87 23.92 22.60
N ASP A 248 -13.73 24.40 23.10
CA ASP A 248 -13.58 25.76 23.63
C ASP A 248 -13.65 26.83 22.53
N GLU A 249 -14.61 27.73 22.63
CA GLU A 249 -14.85 28.82 21.68
C GLU A 249 -13.68 29.81 21.59
N HIS A 250 -12.98 30.02 22.71
CA HIS A 250 -11.82 30.90 22.81
C HIS A 250 -10.51 30.13 22.84
N GLY A 251 -10.54 28.83 22.56
CA GLY A 251 -9.38 27.96 22.57
C GLY A 251 -8.38 28.28 21.45
N PRO A 252 -7.07 28.09 21.68
CA PRO A 252 -6.02 28.37 20.69
C PRO A 252 -6.15 27.51 19.42
N ALA A 253 -6.78 26.33 19.50
CA ALA A 253 -6.99 25.47 18.35
C ALA A 253 -7.89 26.13 17.29
N ARG A 254 -9.04 26.68 17.69
CA ARG A 254 -9.96 27.39 16.79
C ARG A 254 -9.31 28.61 16.15
N GLN A 255 -8.57 29.40 16.94
CA GLN A 255 -7.89 30.59 16.43
C GLN A 255 -6.85 30.22 15.36
N ARG A 256 -5.98 29.22 15.63
CA ARG A 256 -4.98 28.77 14.66
C ARG A 256 -5.58 28.26 13.36
N MET A 257 -6.74 27.57 13.42
CA MET A 257 -7.43 27.13 12.21
C MET A 257 -7.95 28.31 11.39
N ARG A 258 -8.54 29.32 12.04
CA ARG A 258 -9.05 30.52 11.35
C ARG A 258 -7.94 31.42 10.82
N ASP A 259 -6.81 31.52 11.53
CA ASP A 259 -5.63 32.27 11.07
C ASP A 259 -5.01 31.62 9.83
N ARG A 260 -5.10 30.28 9.73
CA ARG A 260 -4.53 29.51 8.63
C ARG A 260 -5.42 29.48 7.40
N TRP A 261 -6.74 29.34 7.54
CA TRP A 261 -7.66 29.20 6.40
C TRP A 261 -8.79 30.23 6.47
N SER A 262 -8.88 31.06 5.43
CA SER A 262 -9.90 32.11 5.29
C SER A 262 -11.04 31.71 4.35
N VAL A 263 -10.81 30.75 3.45
CA VAL A 263 -11.83 30.13 2.60
C VAL A 263 -11.74 28.61 2.74
N VAL A 264 -12.90 27.99 3.01
CA VAL A 264 -13.05 26.56 3.17
C VAL A 264 -14.14 26.04 2.23
N LEU A 265 -13.78 25.11 1.35
CA LEU A 265 -14.69 24.44 0.44
C LEU A 265 -14.83 22.97 0.86
N VAL A 266 -16.05 22.57 1.20
CA VAL A 266 -16.39 21.18 1.56
C VAL A 266 -17.20 20.58 0.43
N ASP A 267 -16.59 19.68 -0.35
CA ASP A 267 -17.26 18.89 -1.38
C ASP A 267 -17.84 17.59 -0.81
N GLU A 268 -18.85 17.03 -1.49
CA GLU A 268 -19.62 15.85 -1.06
C GLU A 268 -20.22 16.02 0.36
N PHE A 269 -20.65 17.24 0.71
CA PHE A 269 -21.09 17.56 2.06
C PHE A 269 -22.25 16.68 2.56
N GLN A 270 -23.08 16.13 1.67
CA GLN A 270 -24.16 15.21 2.03
C GLN A 270 -23.70 13.88 2.63
N ASP A 271 -22.43 13.51 2.47
CA ASP A 271 -21.87 12.27 3.02
C ASP A 271 -21.13 12.51 4.35
N THR A 272 -21.21 13.72 4.90
CA THR A 272 -20.60 14.04 6.19
C THR A 272 -21.41 13.50 7.37
N ASP A 273 -20.72 13.24 8.48
CA ASP A 273 -21.32 12.82 9.74
C ASP A 273 -21.38 13.97 10.77
N PRO A 274 -22.09 13.81 11.90
CA PRO A 274 -22.22 14.87 12.90
C PRO A 274 -20.89 15.36 13.50
N VAL A 275 -19.89 14.49 13.65
CA VAL A 275 -18.57 14.84 14.20
C VAL A 275 -17.78 15.67 13.19
N GLN A 276 -17.80 15.27 11.91
CA GLN A 276 -17.20 16.05 10.83
C GLN A 276 -17.82 17.45 10.74
N TRP A 277 -19.16 17.55 10.79
CA TRP A 277 -19.82 18.85 10.82
C TRP A 277 -19.46 19.67 12.06
N GLN A 278 -19.29 19.06 13.23
CA GLN A 278 -18.79 19.76 14.42
C GLN A 278 -17.40 20.36 14.20
N VAL A 279 -16.48 19.65 13.54
CA VAL A 279 -15.14 20.18 13.21
C VAL A 279 -15.27 21.44 12.35
N PHE A 280 -16.01 21.38 11.24
CA PHE A 280 -16.13 22.52 10.32
C PHE A 280 -16.94 23.69 10.91
N SER A 281 -18.06 23.41 11.56
CA SER A 281 -18.89 24.46 12.17
C SER A 281 -18.18 25.17 13.31
N ARG A 282 -17.52 24.45 14.23
CA ARG A 282 -16.78 25.07 15.36
C ARG A 282 -15.58 25.89 14.90
N ALA A 283 -14.88 25.44 13.86
CA ALA A 283 -13.70 26.14 13.35
C ALA A 283 -14.07 27.33 12.45
N PHE A 284 -14.99 27.14 11.50
CA PHE A 284 -15.14 28.00 10.32
C PHE A 284 -16.53 28.61 10.11
N ALA A 285 -17.57 28.23 10.86
CA ALA A 285 -18.85 28.95 10.82
C ALA A 285 -18.73 30.28 11.60
N HIS A 286 -17.95 31.21 11.04
CA HIS A 286 -17.57 32.48 11.65
C HIS A 286 -17.77 33.65 10.66
N PRO A 287 -18.16 34.86 11.11
CA PRO A 287 -18.43 36.01 10.24
C PRO A 287 -17.25 36.52 9.38
N ASP A 288 -16.03 36.07 9.67
CA ASP A 288 -14.80 36.48 8.96
C ASP A 288 -14.26 35.39 8.02
N ILE A 289 -14.88 34.21 8.02
CA ILE A 289 -14.45 33.05 7.22
C ILE A 289 -15.53 32.77 6.17
N SER A 290 -15.12 32.38 4.97
CA SER A 290 -16.04 31.92 3.94
C SER A 290 -16.08 30.39 3.93
N LEU A 291 -17.16 29.81 4.45
CA LEU A 291 -17.39 28.36 4.47
C LEU A 291 -18.42 27.98 3.41
N LEU A 292 -17.97 27.28 2.36
CA LEU A 292 -18.81 26.83 1.25
C LEU A 292 -19.05 25.33 1.36
N LEU A 293 -20.30 24.95 1.56
CA LEU A 293 -20.75 23.56 1.66
C LEU A 293 -21.40 23.17 0.33
N ILE A 294 -20.81 22.22 -0.38
CA ILE A 294 -21.20 21.86 -1.74
C ILE A 294 -21.58 20.38 -1.76
N GLY A 295 -22.80 20.08 -2.19
CA GLY A 295 -23.30 18.70 -2.14
C GLY A 295 -24.64 18.50 -2.81
N ASP A 296 -25.09 17.24 -2.83
CA ASP A 296 -26.42 16.86 -3.32
C ASP A 296 -27.09 15.89 -2.35
N PRO A 297 -28.10 16.34 -1.56
CA PRO A 297 -28.79 15.46 -0.61
C PRO A 297 -29.51 14.30 -1.31
N LYS A 298 -29.83 14.45 -2.61
CA LYS A 298 -30.43 13.39 -3.44
C LYS A 298 -29.44 12.25 -3.73
N GLN A 299 -28.14 12.46 -3.51
CA GLN A 299 -27.06 11.48 -3.71
C GLN A 299 -26.43 11.00 -2.38
N ALA A 300 -27.06 11.23 -1.23
CA ALA A 300 -26.61 10.70 0.06
C ALA A 300 -26.93 9.19 0.18
N ILE A 301 -25.91 8.35 -0.04
CA ILE A 301 -26.03 6.88 -0.13
C ILE A 301 -24.92 6.13 0.65
N TYR A 302 -24.25 6.81 1.58
CA TYR A 302 -23.17 6.22 2.40
C TYR A 302 -23.55 6.13 3.88
N ALA A 303 -24.82 5.88 4.19
CA ALA A 303 -25.28 5.75 5.58
C ALA A 303 -24.56 4.62 6.32
N PHE A 304 -24.27 3.51 5.61
CA PHE A 304 -23.47 2.39 6.13
C PHE A 304 -22.01 2.75 6.48
N ARG A 305 -21.49 3.90 6.02
CA ARG A 305 -20.18 4.46 6.38
C ARG A 305 -20.27 5.63 7.37
N GLY A 306 -21.44 5.85 7.95
CA GLY A 306 -21.67 6.92 8.94
C GLY A 306 -22.15 8.25 8.36
N GLY A 307 -22.28 8.39 7.03
CA GLY A 307 -22.82 9.60 6.41
C GLY A 307 -24.25 9.87 6.88
N ASP A 308 -24.52 11.08 7.34
CA ASP A 308 -25.77 11.42 8.02
C ASP A 308 -26.51 12.54 7.29
N ILE A 309 -27.64 12.17 6.68
CA ILE A 309 -28.46 13.12 5.96
C ILE A 309 -29.11 14.18 6.87
N HIS A 310 -29.34 13.85 8.15
CA HIS A 310 -29.87 14.81 9.11
C HIS A 310 -28.85 15.93 9.39
N THR A 311 -27.55 15.61 9.37
CA THR A 311 -26.47 16.59 9.48
C THR A 311 -26.49 17.58 8.32
N TYR A 312 -26.67 17.10 7.08
CA TYR A 312 -26.86 17.98 5.92
C TYR A 312 -28.10 18.88 6.07
N LEU A 313 -29.24 18.32 6.47
CA LEU A 313 -30.49 19.09 6.64
C LEU A 313 -30.37 20.14 7.75
N GLN A 314 -29.68 19.81 8.85
CA GLN A 314 -29.40 20.75 9.92
C GLN A 314 -28.52 21.91 9.43
N ALA A 315 -27.41 21.60 8.75
CA ALA A 315 -26.52 22.61 8.19
C ALA A 315 -27.24 23.49 7.15
N ALA A 316 -28.11 22.91 6.33
CA ALA A 316 -28.95 23.65 5.41
C ALA A 316 -29.95 24.57 6.12
N ALA A 317 -30.53 24.16 7.24
CA ALA A 317 -31.41 25.01 8.03
C ALA A 317 -30.69 26.19 8.69
N THR A 318 -29.38 26.06 8.98
CA THR A 318 -28.56 27.08 9.64
C THR A 318 -27.69 27.92 8.70
N ALA A 319 -27.65 27.61 7.40
CA ALA A 319 -26.80 28.31 6.43
C ALA A 319 -27.31 29.75 6.17
N ASP A 320 -26.39 30.71 6.07
CA ASP A 320 -26.72 32.12 5.79
C ASP A 320 -27.27 32.30 4.37
N ARG A 321 -26.74 31.52 3.41
CA ARG A 321 -27.14 31.54 2.01
C ARG A 321 -27.32 30.12 1.48
N ARG A 322 -28.37 29.90 0.69
CA ARG A 322 -28.67 28.63 0.03
C ARG A 322 -28.94 28.87 -1.44
N THR A 323 -28.17 28.21 -2.28
CA THR A 323 -28.26 28.34 -3.73
C THR A 323 -28.25 26.96 -4.40
N SER A 324 -28.72 26.87 -5.63
CA SER A 324 -28.63 25.63 -6.42
C SER A 324 -28.00 25.86 -7.79
N LEU A 325 -27.40 24.80 -8.35
CA LEU A 325 -26.93 24.78 -9.73
C LEU A 325 -28.07 24.32 -10.66
N PRO A 326 -28.51 25.15 -11.62
CA PRO A 326 -29.73 24.88 -12.39
C PRO A 326 -29.48 24.02 -13.63
N THR A 327 -28.25 23.96 -14.14
CA THR A 327 -27.94 23.42 -15.46
C THR A 327 -27.22 22.08 -15.37
N ASN A 328 -27.75 21.04 -15.99
CA ASN A 328 -27.11 19.73 -16.16
C ASN A 328 -26.24 19.73 -17.43
N PHE A 329 -24.93 19.58 -17.27
CA PHE A 329 -23.95 19.52 -18.36
C PHE A 329 -23.61 18.10 -18.83
N ARG A 330 -24.11 17.08 -18.13
CA ARG A 330 -23.79 15.67 -18.36
C ARG A 330 -24.68 15.06 -19.43
N SER A 331 -25.99 15.17 -19.24
CA SER A 331 -27.00 14.36 -19.90
C SER A 331 -27.71 15.15 -21.00
N ASP A 332 -28.18 14.40 -21.99
CA ASP A 332 -28.92 14.89 -23.14
C ASP A 332 -30.31 15.39 -22.72
N GLU A 333 -30.79 16.45 -23.35
CA GLU A 333 -32.09 17.07 -23.04
C GLU A 333 -33.26 16.08 -23.08
N PRO A 334 -33.37 15.16 -24.07
CA PRO A 334 -34.43 14.15 -24.06
C PRO A 334 -34.40 13.25 -22.82
N LEU A 335 -33.21 12.83 -22.37
CA LEU A 335 -33.07 12.00 -21.17
C LEU A 335 -33.43 12.79 -19.90
N VAL A 336 -32.95 14.03 -19.78
CA VAL A 336 -33.29 14.91 -18.65
C VAL A 336 -34.80 15.14 -18.56
N ARG A 337 -35.47 15.34 -19.70
CA ARG A 337 -36.93 15.50 -19.77
C ARG A 337 -37.66 14.26 -19.27
N SER A 338 -37.32 13.07 -19.77
CA SER A 338 -37.93 11.81 -19.32
C SER A 338 -37.72 11.55 -17.83
N LEU A 339 -36.53 11.84 -17.29
CA LEU A 339 -36.25 11.73 -15.86
C LEU A 339 -37.05 12.75 -15.02
N GLN A 340 -37.31 13.95 -15.55
CA GLN A 340 -38.17 14.94 -14.88
C GLN A 340 -39.62 14.51 -14.87
N THR A 341 -40.15 13.96 -15.98
CA THR A 341 -41.51 13.40 -15.99
C THR A 341 -41.65 12.31 -14.91
N LEU A 342 -40.62 11.47 -14.76
CA LEU A 342 -40.60 10.39 -13.77
C LEU A 342 -40.49 10.88 -12.31
N MET A 343 -39.65 11.89 -12.02
CA MET A 343 -39.22 12.18 -10.64
C MET A 343 -39.51 13.61 -10.14
N ASN A 344 -39.90 14.56 -10.98
CA ASN A 344 -40.04 15.97 -10.57
C ASN A 344 -41.06 16.14 -9.42
N GLY A 345 -40.65 16.80 -8.34
CA GLY A 345 -41.48 16.99 -7.14
C GLY A 345 -41.56 15.77 -6.23
N VAL A 346 -40.98 14.62 -6.58
CA VAL A 346 -40.96 13.45 -5.69
C VAL A 346 -40.04 13.71 -4.50
N ALA A 347 -40.55 13.46 -3.29
CA ALA A 347 -39.75 13.42 -2.08
C ALA A 347 -39.02 12.08 -1.99
N LEU A 348 -37.68 12.09 -2.10
CA LEU A 348 -36.87 10.89 -1.93
C LEU A 348 -36.82 10.46 -0.47
N SER A 349 -36.85 11.43 0.45
CA SER A 349 -37.06 11.26 1.89
C SER A 349 -37.63 12.56 2.47
N GLU A 350 -37.92 12.58 3.76
CA GLU A 350 -38.34 13.82 4.43
C GLU A 350 -37.29 14.93 4.22
N GLY A 351 -37.74 16.10 3.76
CA GLY A 351 -36.87 17.25 3.48
C GLY A 351 -36.05 17.20 2.19
N ILE A 352 -36.13 16.13 1.37
CA ILE A 352 -35.34 15.99 0.13
C ILE A 352 -36.26 15.76 -1.05
N VAL A 353 -36.40 16.77 -1.91
CA VAL A 353 -37.28 16.76 -3.07
C VAL A 353 -36.46 16.87 -4.35
N VAL A 354 -36.88 16.16 -5.40
CA VAL A 354 -36.27 16.30 -6.73
C VAL A 354 -36.81 17.56 -7.41
N HIS A 355 -35.91 18.46 -7.79
CA HIS A 355 -36.22 19.70 -8.49
C HIS A 355 -35.84 19.63 -9.97
N PRO A 356 -36.50 20.39 -10.86
CA PRO A 356 -36.18 20.40 -12.29
C PRO A 356 -34.83 21.06 -12.55
N VAL A 357 -34.13 20.59 -13.60
CA VAL A 357 -32.84 21.12 -14.07
C VAL A 357 -32.88 21.36 -15.58
N THR A 358 -32.10 22.31 -16.10
CA THR A 358 -32.04 22.56 -17.54
C THR A 358 -30.89 21.78 -18.14
N ALA A 359 -31.11 21.00 -19.20
CA ALA A 359 -30.01 20.34 -19.90
C ALA A 359 -29.21 21.36 -20.72
N HIS A 360 -27.89 21.26 -20.68
CA HIS A 360 -26.99 22.05 -21.54
C HIS A 360 -27.01 21.49 -22.97
N HIS A 361 -26.91 20.16 -23.10
CA HIS A 361 -26.89 19.47 -24.39
C HIS A 361 -28.32 19.25 -24.92
N GLN A 362 -28.73 20.05 -25.90
CA GLN A 362 -30.09 20.01 -26.48
C GLN A 362 -30.33 18.80 -27.42
N GLY A 363 -29.28 18.12 -27.88
CA GLY A 363 -29.38 16.98 -28.80
C GLY A 363 -29.41 15.64 -28.09
N HIS A 364 -29.57 14.57 -28.86
CA HIS A 364 -29.43 13.18 -28.43
C HIS A 364 -28.16 12.59 -29.06
N ARG A 365 -27.13 12.26 -28.26
CA ARG A 365 -25.82 11.81 -28.78
C ARG A 365 -25.89 10.42 -29.40
N LEU A 366 -26.75 9.55 -28.86
CA LEU A 366 -26.95 8.19 -29.36
C LEU A 366 -27.91 8.19 -30.56
N ALA A 367 -27.52 7.57 -31.67
CA ALA A 367 -28.31 7.45 -32.89
C ALA A 367 -28.19 6.05 -33.51
N GLY A 368 -29.28 5.53 -34.08
CA GLY A 368 -29.28 4.25 -34.79
C GLY A 368 -29.31 3.01 -33.89
N ALA A 369 -29.64 3.16 -32.61
CA ALA A 369 -29.93 2.04 -31.72
C ALA A 369 -31.26 1.36 -32.11
N PRO A 370 -31.46 0.06 -31.77
CA PRO A 370 -32.70 -0.65 -32.08
C PRO A 370 -33.95 0.04 -31.53
N ASP A 371 -33.79 0.66 -30.37
CA ASP A 371 -34.75 1.58 -29.77
C ASP A 371 -33.96 2.77 -29.22
N ASN A 372 -34.22 3.94 -29.79
CA ASN A 372 -33.51 5.18 -29.53
C ASN A 372 -34.15 6.02 -28.41
N THR A 373 -35.17 5.48 -27.71
CA THR A 373 -35.86 6.18 -26.62
C THR A 373 -34.90 6.43 -25.44
N PRO A 374 -34.91 7.63 -24.81
CA PRO A 374 -33.94 7.96 -23.76
C PRO A 374 -34.06 7.07 -22.52
N ILE A 375 -35.28 6.70 -22.13
CA ILE A 375 -35.52 5.69 -21.11
C ILE A 375 -36.27 4.51 -21.75
N ARG A 376 -35.78 3.30 -21.53
CA ARG A 376 -36.40 2.06 -21.97
C ARG A 376 -36.76 1.24 -20.74
N LEU A 377 -38.02 0.80 -20.62
CA LEU A 377 -38.47 -0.08 -19.54
C LEU A 377 -38.79 -1.46 -20.10
N ARG A 378 -38.06 -2.47 -19.64
CA ARG A 378 -38.33 -3.89 -19.92
C ARG A 378 -39.12 -4.48 -18.75
N ALA A 379 -40.42 -4.70 -18.96
CA ALA A 379 -41.33 -5.13 -17.92
C ALA A 379 -41.65 -6.63 -18.02
N TRP A 380 -41.83 -7.27 -16.86
CA TRP A 380 -42.33 -8.63 -16.77
C TRP A 380 -43.78 -8.70 -17.26
N PRO A 381 -44.13 -9.63 -18.17
CA PRO A 381 -45.50 -9.75 -18.66
C PRO A 381 -46.44 -10.20 -17.54
N MET A 382 -47.54 -9.47 -17.34
CA MET A 382 -48.49 -9.68 -16.24
C MET A 382 -49.89 -9.99 -16.76
N HIS A 383 -50.41 -11.18 -16.42
CA HIS A 383 -51.77 -11.62 -16.75
C HIS A 383 -52.63 -11.75 -15.49
N ASP A 384 -53.96 -11.64 -15.67
CA ASP A 384 -54.91 -11.81 -14.57
C ASP A 384 -54.82 -13.25 -14.00
N GLY A 385 -54.61 -13.34 -12.69
CA GLY A 385 -54.46 -14.61 -11.97
C GLY A 385 -53.01 -15.08 -11.79
N ASP A 386 -52.02 -14.38 -12.37
CA ASP A 386 -50.61 -14.72 -12.20
C ASP A 386 -50.15 -14.57 -10.73
N ARG A 387 -49.37 -15.56 -10.27
CA ARG A 387 -48.65 -15.45 -8.99
C ARG A 387 -47.39 -14.62 -9.19
N GLN A 388 -47.00 -13.88 -8.16
CA GLN A 388 -45.73 -13.15 -8.18
C GLN A 388 -44.56 -14.14 -8.30
N PRO A 389 -43.65 -13.97 -9.28
CA PRO A 389 -42.50 -14.85 -9.44
C PRO A 389 -41.52 -14.73 -8.27
N GLY A 390 -40.78 -15.82 -8.00
CA GLY A 390 -39.66 -15.78 -7.07
C GLY A 390 -38.51 -14.95 -7.65
N ILE A 391 -37.76 -14.24 -6.81
CA ILE A 391 -36.63 -13.41 -7.30
C ILE A 391 -35.56 -14.24 -8.02
N GLY A 392 -35.42 -15.53 -7.69
CA GLY A 392 -34.55 -16.46 -8.42
C GLY A 392 -35.00 -16.69 -9.86
N ASP A 393 -36.30 -16.89 -10.08
CA ASP A 393 -36.89 -17.08 -11.42
C ASP A 393 -36.76 -15.80 -12.25
N VAL A 394 -36.98 -14.65 -11.61
CA VAL A 394 -36.81 -13.33 -12.25
C VAL A 394 -35.36 -13.12 -12.69
N ARG A 395 -34.38 -13.41 -11.83
CA ARG A 395 -32.94 -13.33 -12.17
C ARG A 395 -32.57 -14.22 -13.35
N ALA A 396 -33.11 -15.44 -13.39
CA ALA A 396 -32.82 -16.41 -14.46
C ALA A 396 -33.26 -15.92 -15.85
N GLN A 397 -34.24 -15.01 -15.93
CA GLN A 397 -34.64 -14.39 -17.19
C GLN A 397 -33.97 -13.03 -17.44
N ILE A 398 -33.74 -12.22 -16.40
CA ILE A 398 -33.13 -10.89 -16.56
C ILE A 398 -31.66 -10.97 -16.96
N TYR A 399 -30.86 -11.89 -16.41
CA TYR A 399 -29.44 -12.00 -16.77
C TYR A 399 -29.21 -12.21 -18.28
N PRO A 400 -29.83 -13.21 -18.94
CA PRO A 400 -29.68 -13.38 -20.38
C PRO A 400 -30.32 -12.22 -21.16
N ASP A 401 -31.47 -11.67 -20.72
CA ASP A 401 -32.15 -10.56 -21.41
C ASP A 401 -31.31 -9.27 -21.44
N VAL A 402 -30.60 -8.95 -20.34
CA VAL A 402 -29.63 -7.84 -20.29
C VAL A 402 -28.51 -8.06 -21.30
N ALA A 403 -27.92 -9.27 -21.32
CA ALA A 403 -26.81 -9.58 -22.21
C ALA A 403 -27.25 -9.59 -23.69
N ASP A 404 -28.46 -10.08 -23.98
CA ASP A 404 -29.06 -10.07 -25.31
C ASP A 404 -29.35 -8.64 -25.78
N ASP A 405 -29.82 -7.75 -24.90
CA ASP A 405 -30.08 -6.35 -25.24
C ASP A 405 -28.80 -5.58 -25.55
N ILE A 406 -27.74 -5.78 -24.75
CA ILE A 406 -26.41 -5.22 -25.02
C ILE A 406 -25.88 -5.75 -26.36
N GLN A 407 -26.04 -7.04 -26.65
CA GLN A 407 -25.61 -7.62 -27.92
C GLN A 407 -26.38 -7.02 -29.11
N ARG A 408 -27.71 -6.82 -28.98
CA ARG A 408 -28.52 -6.15 -30.01
C ARG A 408 -28.04 -4.71 -30.26
N LEU A 409 -27.74 -3.97 -29.20
CA LEU A 409 -27.21 -2.62 -29.31
C LEU A 409 -25.86 -2.61 -30.06
N LEU A 410 -24.91 -3.44 -29.65
CA LEU A 410 -23.59 -3.52 -30.29
C LEU A 410 -23.66 -3.99 -31.76
N ALA A 411 -24.64 -4.82 -32.11
CA ALA A 411 -24.84 -5.32 -33.47
C ALA A 411 -25.65 -4.36 -34.38
N SER A 412 -26.29 -3.33 -33.83
CA SER A 412 -27.24 -2.47 -34.56
C SER A 412 -26.61 -1.45 -35.50
N GLY A 413 -25.30 -1.20 -35.38
CA GLY A 413 -24.65 -0.06 -36.04
C GLY A 413 -24.92 1.29 -35.36
N ALA A 414 -25.43 1.28 -34.12
CA ALA A 414 -25.60 2.48 -33.32
C ALA A 414 -24.30 3.29 -33.22
N THR A 415 -24.46 4.61 -33.20
CA THR A 415 -23.37 5.58 -33.05
C THR A 415 -23.63 6.49 -31.86
N LEU A 416 -22.58 6.89 -31.17
CA LEU A 416 -22.56 7.95 -30.16
C LEU A 416 -21.74 9.11 -30.72
N ASP A 417 -22.33 10.29 -30.92
CA ASP A 417 -21.65 11.44 -31.54
C ASP A 417 -20.93 11.09 -32.87
N GLY A 418 -21.54 10.20 -33.67
CA GLY A 418 -21.02 9.77 -34.97
C GLY A 418 -19.94 8.67 -34.91
N ARG A 419 -19.44 8.27 -33.74
CA ARG A 419 -18.57 7.09 -33.60
C ARG A 419 -19.39 5.84 -33.28
N PRO A 420 -19.04 4.64 -33.78
CA PRO A 420 -19.74 3.41 -33.42
C PRO A 420 -19.74 3.18 -31.90
N VAL A 421 -20.86 2.72 -31.34
CA VAL A 421 -20.96 2.31 -29.93
C VAL A 421 -20.02 1.12 -29.69
N GLN A 422 -19.23 1.21 -28.62
CA GLN A 422 -18.29 0.18 -28.18
C GLN A 422 -18.69 -0.33 -26.79
N PRO A 423 -18.18 -1.50 -26.35
CA PRO A 423 -18.52 -2.05 -25.03
C PRO A 423 -18.26 -1.08 -23.87
N HIS A 424 -17.20 -0.26 -23.93
CA HIS A 424 -16.86 0.71 -22.88
C HIS A 424 -17.83 1.89 -22.74
N ASP A 425 -18.74 2.08 -23.69
CA ASP A 425 -19.79 3.10 -23.60
C ASP A 425 -20.95 2.66 -22.71
N ILE A 426 -20.95 1.40 -22.28
CA ILE A 426 -22.05 0.73 -21.59
C ILE A 426 -21.64 0.41 -20.15
N ALA A 427 -22.50 0.79 -19.21
CA ALA A 427 -22.39 0.37 -17.82
C ALA A 427 -23.63 -0.39 -17.34
N VAL A 428 -23.43 -1.43 -16.54
CA VAL A 428 -24.49 -2.16 -15.84
C VAL A 428 -24.36 -1.91 -14.34
N LEU A 429 -25.40 -1.34 -13.75
CA LEU A 429 -25.45 -0.92 -12.34
C LEU A 429 -26.42 -1.79 -11.54
N CYS A 430 -25.91 -2.45 -10.51
CA CYS A 430 -26.70 -3.29 -9.61
C CYS A 430 -26.46 -2.92 -8.14
N HIS A 431 -27.38 -3.31 -7.25
CA HIS A 431 -27.17 -3.19 -5.80
C HIS A 431 -26.12 -4.19 -5.30
N PHE A 432 -26.15 -5.43 -5.78
CA PHE A 432 -25.34 -6.53 -5.26
C PHE A 432 -24.38 -7.10 -6.31
N THR A 433 -23.15 -7.42 -5.89
CA THR A 433 -22.10 -8.00 -6.74
C THR A 433 -22.52 -9.34 -7.36
N LYS A 434 -23.33 -10.15 -6.65
CA LYS A 434 -23.85 -11.43 -7.17
C LYS A 434 -24.65 -11.28 -8.46
N ASP A 435 -25.39 -10.18 -8.60
CA ASP A 435 -26.21 -9.92 -9.78
C ASP A 435 -25.32 -9.50 -10.96
N LEU A 436 -24.28 -8.71 -10.69
CA LEU A 436 -23.24 -8.36 -11.68
C LEU A 436 -22.47 -9.61 -12.15
N ALA A 437 -22.13 -10.53 -11.25
CA ALA A 437 -21.46 -11.79 -11.60
C ALA A 437 -22.34 -12.68 -12.50
N GLY A 438 -23.64 -12.74 -12.23
CA GLY A 438 -24.61 -13.44 -13.08
C GLY A 438 -24.67 -12.86 -14.50
N ILE A 439 -24.72 -11.53 -14.62
CA ILE A 439 -24.73 -10.82 -15.92
C ILE A 439 -23.38 -10.99 -16.64
N ARG A 440 -22.25 -10.92 -15.91
CA ARG A 440 -20.90 -11.14 -16.47
C ARG A 440 -20.80 -12.49 -17.16
N LYS A 441 -21.32 -13.54 -16.52
CA LYS A 441 -21.33 -14.89 -17.09
C LYS A 441 -22.07 -14.94 -18.43
N GLU A 442 -23.22 -14.28 -18.52
CA GLU A 442 -24.01 -14.21 -19.75
C GLU A 442 -23.35 -13.37 -20.86
N LEU A 443 -22.66 -12.29 -20.50
CA LEU A 443 -21.85 -11.49 -21.45
C LEU A 443 -20.65 -12.29 -21.97
N GLN A 444 -19.96 -13.03 -21.09
CA GLN A 444 -18.85 -13.91 -21.45
C GLN A 444 -19.28 -15.02 -22.41
N HIS A 445 -20.44 -15.66 -22.18
CA HIS A 445 -20.99 -16.67 -23.10
C HIS A 445 -21.24 -16.11 -24.52
N ARG A 446 -21.50 -14.80 -24.63
CA ARG A 446 -21.71 -14.09 -25.90
C ARG A 446 -20.42 -13.49 -26.49
N GLY A 447 -19.29 -13.64 -25.80
CA GLY A 447 -17.99 -13.08 -26.22
C GLY A 447 -17.87 -11.58 -26.04
N ILE A 448 -18.73 -10.95 -25.23
CA ILE A 448 -18.71 -9.50 -24.96
C ILE A 448 -17.75 -9.23 -23.80
N PRO A 449 -16.69 -8.41 -23.98
CA PRO A 449 -15.76 -8.09 -22.91
C PRO A 449 -16.48 -7.30 -21.82
N SER A 450 -16.31 -7.70 -20.56
CA SER A 450 -16.91 -7.04 -19.41
C SER A 450 -15.99 -7.09 -18.19
N VAL A 451 -15.94 -5.98 -17.45
CA VAL A 451 -15.12 -5.80 -16.25
C VAL A 451 -16.01 -5.53 -15.06
N LEU A 452 -15.74 -6.19 -13.93
CA LEU A 452 -16.32 -5.82 -12.64
C LEU A 452 -15.51 -4.66 -12.07
N GLY A 453 -16.11 -3.48 -11.99
CA GLY A 453 -15.59 -2.35 -11.22
C GLY A 453 -15.76 -2.63 -9.73
N SER A 454 -15.01 -3.61 -9.20
CA SER A 454 -14.99 -3.92 -7.78
C SER A 454 -13.71 -3.39 -7.13
N ASN A 455 -13.83 -2.93 -5.89
CA ASN A 455 -12.71 -2.65 -4.99
C ASN A 455 -12.24 -3.95 -4.30
N GLU A 456 -12.44 -5.11 -4.93
CA GLU A 456 -12.07 -6.40 -4.34
C GLU A 456 -10.57 -6.63 -4.50
N SER A 457 -9.93 -7.11 -3.43
CA SER A 457 -8.52 -7.45 -3.42
C SER A 457 -8.22 -8.55 -4.44
N VAL A 458 -7.15 -8.41 -5.21
CA VAL A 458 -6.64 -9.48 -6.09
C VAL A 458 -6.38 -10.79 -5.34
N LEU A 459 -6.13 -10.72 -4.03
CA LEU A 459 -5.93 -11.87 -3.15
C LEU A 459 -7.19 -12.73 -2.92
N ARG A 460 -8.36 -12.27 -3.40
CA ARG A 460 -9.63 -13.02 -3.37
C ARG A 460 -10.02 -13.60 -4.73
N THR A 461 -9.12 -13.53 -5.70
CA THR A 461 -9.33 -14.09 -7.04
C THR A 461 -8.85 -15.55 -7.10
N PRO A 462 -9.30 -16.34 -8.09
CA PRO A 462 -8.75 -17.68 -8.34
C PRO A 462 -7.23 -17.68 -8.59
N ALA A 463 -6.66 -16.55 -9.04
CA ALA A 463 -5.21 -16.40 -9.18
C ALA A 463 -4.49 -16.44 -7.84
N ALA A 464 -5.10 -15.91 -6.77
CA ALA A 464 -4.55 -16.01 -5.42
C ALA A 464 -4.61 -17.44 -4.91
N GLU A 465 -5.72 -18.15 -5.09
CA GLU A 465 -5.81 -19.57 -4.73
C GLU A 465 -4.71 -20.38 -5.45
N ALA A 466 -4.49 -20.14 -6.74
CA ALA A 466 -3.41 -20.77 -7.50
C ALA A 466 -2.01 -20.45 -6.94
N TRP A 467 -1.77 -19.20 -6.52
CA TRP A 467 -0.51 -18.80 -5.89
C TRP A 467 -0.33 -19.48 -4.53
N LEU A 468 -1.39 -19.58 -3.71
CA LEU A 468 -1.32 -20.26 -2.41
C LEU A 468 -0.95 -21.73 -2.57
N GLU A 469 -1.61 -22.44 -3.50
CA GLU A 469 -1.30 -23.83 -3.82
C GLU A 469 0.14 -24.02 -4.31
N LEU A 470 0.62 -23.11 -5.16
CA LEU A 470 2.02 -23.12 -5.60
C LEU A 470 2.98 -22.89 -4.43
N LEU A 471 2.76 -21.84 -3.62
CA LEU A 471 3.62 -21.50 -2.49
C LEU A 471 3.67 -22.63 -1.45
N MET A 472 2.54 -23.27 -1.15
CA MET A 472 2.50 -24.45 -0.29
C MET A 472 3.34 -25.61 -0.87
N ALA A 473 3.34 -25.80 -2.18
CA ALA A 473 4.17 -26.81 -2.83
C ALA A 473 5.67 -26.43 -2.87
N LEU A 474 6.01 -25.14 -2.98
CA LEU A 474 7.39 -24.65 -2.85
C LEU A 474 7.91 -24.82 -1.41
N GLU A 475 7.06 -24.57 -0.41
CA GLU A 475 7.38 -24.70 1.02
C GLU A 475 7.59 -26.17 1.41
N GLN A 476 6.78 -27.09 0.86
CA GLN A 476 6.81 -28.51 1.22
C GLN A 476 6.86 -29.41 -0.04
N PRO A 477 7.98 -29.39 -0.80
CA PRO A 477 8.09 -30.10 -2.08
C PRO A 477 8.12 -31.63 -1.96
N HIS A 478 8.34 -32.15 -0.75
CA HIS A 478 8.34 -33.59 -0.44
C HIS A 478 6.92 -34.16 -0.27
N ARG A 479 5.88 -33.32 -0.24
CA ARG A 479 4.48 -33.70 -0.05
C ARG A 479 3.80 -33.92 -1.40
N PRO A 480 3.56 -35.17 -1.84
CA PRO A 480 3.05 -35.44 -3.18
C PRO A 480 1.63 -34.89 -3.39
N GLU A 481 0.82 -34.75 -2.34
CA GLU A 481 -0.48 -34.09 -2.40
C GLU A 481 -0.38 -32.61 -2.83
N ARG A 482 0.62 -31.87 -2.31
CA ARG A 482 0.84 -30.46 -2.66
C ARG A 482 1.41 -30.29 -4.06
N VAL A 483 2.32 -31.19 -4.44
CA VAL A 483 2.86 -31.24 -5.82
C VAL A 483 1.74 -31.48 -6.83
N ARG A 484 0.79 -32.39 -6.53
CA ARG A 484 -0.36 -32.66 -7.39
C ARG A 484 -1.31 -31.47 -7.49
N LEU A 485 -1.57 -30.75 -6.39
CA LEU A 485 -2.40 -29.53 -6.43
C LEU A 485 -1.73 -28.42 -7.25
N ALA A 486 -0.44 -28.19 -7.04
CA ALA A 486 0.34 -27.22 -7.83
C ALA A 486 0.35 -27.58 -9.33
N ALA A 487 0.37 -28.87 -9.70
CA ALA A 487 0.30 -29.32 -11.08
C ALA A 487 -0.98 -28.83 -11.81
N LEU A 488 -2.09 -28.71 -11.08
CA LEU A 488 -3.39 -28.29 -11.61
C LEU A 488 -3.54 -26.76 -11.73
N THR A 489 -2.62 -26.00 -11.14
CA THR A 489 -2.62 -24.53 -11.24
C THR A 489 -2.17 -24.06 -12.61
N PRO A 490 -2.50 -22.82 -13.04
CA PRO A 490 -2.02 -22.28 -14.31
C PRO A 490 -0.49 -22.21 -14.47
N PHE A 491 0.25 -22.14 -13.35
CA PHE A 491 1.72 -22.11 -13.33
C PHE A 491 2.32 -23.33 -14.01
N ILE A 492 1.77 -24.52 -13.76
CA ILE A 492 2.20 -25.78 -14.37
C ILE A 492 1.26 -26.15 -15.52
N GLY A 493 -0.05 -26.18 -15.25
CA GLY A 493 -1.12 -26.25 -16.25
C GLY A 493 -1.49 -27.65 -16.73
N LEU A 494 -1.27 -28.69 -15.93
CA LEU A 494 -1.75 -30.05 -16.22
C LEU A 494 -3.24 -30.19 -15.85
N THR A 495 -3.95 -31.02 -16.60
CA THR A 495 -5.31 -31.45 -16.24
C THR A 495 -5.27 -32.66 -15.31
N ALA A 496 -6.36 -32.89 -14.57
CA ALA A 496 -6.48 -34.07 -13.72
C ALA A 496 -6.36 -35.38 -14.53
N ALA A 497 -6.82 -35.39 -15.78
CA ALA A 497 -6.70 -36.56 -16.66
C ALA A 497 -5.25 -36.81 -17.10
N GLU A 498 -4.50 -35.75 -17.48
CA GLU A 498 -3.09 -35.87 -17.85
C GLU A 498 -2.23 -36.33 -16.66
N LEU A 499 -2.53 -35.84 -15.45
CA LEU A 499 -1.81 -36.22 -14.25
C LEU A 499 -2.08 -37.69 -13.85
N ASP A 500 -3.31 -38.16 -14.01
CA ASP A 500 -3.68 -39.57 -13.79
C ASP A 500 -3.02 -40.49 -14.82
N GLU A 501 -3.02 -40.10 -16.10
CA GLU A 501 -2.39 -40.86 -17.18
C GLU A 501 -0.86 -40.98 -17.00
N GLN A 502 -0.21 -39.91 -16.54
CA GLN A 502 1.24 -39.88 -16.30
C GLN A 502 1.65 -40.58 -14.99
N GLY A 503 0.71 -40.81 -14.07
CA GLY A 503 0.95 -41.47 -12.78
C GLY A 503 2.09 -40.84 -11.97
N GLU A 504 2.88 -41.65 -11.28
CA GLU A 504 4.01 -41.18 -10.46
C GLU A 504 5.12 -40.48 -11.26
N ALA A 505 5.32 -40.85 -12.53
CA ALA A 505 6.32 -40.21 -13.39
C ALA A 505 5.95 -38.74 -13.72
N GLY A 506 4.65 -38.46 -13.86
CA GLY A 506 4.15 -37.10 -13.99
C GLY A 506 4.41 -36.26 -12.73
N VAL A 507 4.15 -36.84 -11.55
CA VAL A 507 4.41 -36.19 -10.25
C VAL A 507 5.90 -35.87 -10.08
N GLU A 508 6.79 -36.79 -10.44
CA GLU A 508 8.24 -36.59 -10.36
C GLU A 508 8.72 -35.45 -11.28
N THR A 509 8.13 -35.35 -12.48
CA THR A 509 8.40 -34.25 -13.42
C THR A 509 7.97 -32.90 -12.86
N VAL A 510 6.78 -32.82 -12.25
CA VAL A 510 6.30 -31.60 -11.59
C VAL A 510 7.17 -31.25 -10.38
N ALA A 511 7.59 -32.25 -9.59
CA ALA A 511 8.50 -32.02 -8.47
C ALA A 511 9.85 -31.44 -8.91
N ALA A 512 10.36 -31.84 -10.08
CA ALA A 512 11.56 -31.22 -10.66
C ALA A 512 11.34 -29.75 -11.07
N GLN A 513 10.18 -29.43 -11.63
CA GLN A 513 9.81 -28.04 -11.94
C GLN A 513 9.68 -27.20 -10.67
N ILE A 514 9.05 -27.73 -9.61
CA ILE A 514 8.95 -27.09 -8.30
C ILE A 514 10.35 -26.78 -7.73
N ARG A 515 11.31 -27.70 -7.82
CA ARG A 515 12.70 -27.42 -7.39
C ARG A 515 13.35 -26.26 -8.18
N SER A 516 13.07 -26.16 -9.48
CA SER A 516 13.53 -25.02 -10.29
C SER A 516 12.90 -23.70 -9.83
N LEU A 517 11.62 -23.71 -9.48
CA LEU A 517 10.91 -22.55 -8.94
C LEU A 517 11.42 -22.15 -7.55
N ILE A 518 11.73 -23.10 -6.67
CA ILE A 518 12.37 -22.83 -5.35
C ILE A 518 13.71 -22.13 -5.56
N SER A 519 14.54 -22.64 -6.48
CA SER A 519 15.82 -22.02 -6.83
C SER A 519 15.64 -20.61 -7.39
N ALA A 520 14.57 -20.36 -8.15
CA ALA A 520 14.23 -19.04 -8.64
C ALA A 520 13.76 -18.08 -7.53
N PHE A 521 13.00 -18.60 -6.55
CA PHE A 521 12.57 -17.85 -5.37
C PHE A 521 13.78 -17.38 -4.55
N HIS A 522 14.77 -18.24 -4.30
CA HIS A 522 15.97 -17.82 -3.56
C HIS A 522 16.82 -16.77 -4.29
N ARG A 523 16.81 -16.75 -5.64
CA ARG A 523 17.56 -15.77 -6.43
C ARG A 523 16.87 -14.42 -6.57
N GLY A 524 15.54 -14.39 -6.59
CA GLY A 524 14.79 -13.20 -7.01
C GLY A 524 13.38 -13.09 -6.42
N GLY A 525 13.11 -13.78 -5.32
CA GLY A 525 11.81 -13.82 -4.67
C GLY A 525 10.69 -14.29 -5.59
N VAL A 526 9.52 -13.71 -5.41
CA VAL A 526 8.31 -14.05 -6.17
C VAL A 526 8.47 -13.68 -7.65
N ALA A 527 9.19 -12.60 -7.95
CA ALA A 527 9.49 -12.20 -9.32
C ALA A 527 10.30 -13.27 -10.08
N GLY A 528 11.27 -13.90 -9.41
CA GLY A 528 12.04 -15.01 -9.97
C GLY A 528 11.17 -16.23 -10.30
N VAL A 529 10.22 -16.57 -9.41
CA VAL A 529 9.24 -17.65 -9.64
C VAL A 529 8.39 -17.36 -10.88
N LEU A 530 7.88 -16.14 -11.00
CA LEU A 530 7.04 -15.73 -12.12
C LEU A 530 7.79 -15.76 -13.45
N ASP A 531 9.05 -15.34 -13.48
CA ASP A 531 9.89 -15.37 -14.69
C ASP A 531 10.10 -16.80 -15.19
N VAL A 532 10.43 -17.72 -14.29
CA VAL A 532 10.56 -19.14 -14.62
C VAL A 532 9.20 -19.73 -15.04
N ALA A 533 8.09 -19.40 -14.37
CA ALA A 533 6.77 -19.86 -14.80
C ALA A 533 6.40 -19.37 -16.22
N ARG A 534 6.74 -18.11 -16.56
CA ARG A 534 6.57 -17.55 -17.91
C ARG A 534 7.41 -18.27 -18.95
N SER A 535 8.68 -18.59 -18.64
CA SER A 535 9.54 -19.35 -19.55
C SER A 535 9.01 -20.77 -19.81
N HIS A 536 8.23 -21.31 -18.87
CA HIS A 536 7.52 -22.60 -18.99
C HIS A 536 6.11 -22.46 -19.60
N GLY A 537 5.77 -21.34 -20.23
CA GLY A 537 4.56 -21.18 -21.04
C GLY A 537 3.30 -20.73 -20.31
N LEU A 538 3.40 -20.19 -19.09
CA LEU A 538 2.26 -19.67 -18.31
C LEU A 538 1.40 -18.70 -19.13
N ALA A 539 2.02 -17.69 -19.75
CA ALA A 539 1.29 -16.69 -20.53
C ALA A 539 0.58 -17.29 -21.75
N GLN A 540 1.22 -18.22 -22.46
CA GLN A 540 0.62 -18.88 -23.62
C GLN A 540 -0.58 -19.75 -23.24
N ARG A 541 -0.51 -20.47 -22.11
CA ARG A 541 -1.64 -21.27 -21.60
C ARG A 541 -2.85 -20.40 -21.28
N LEU A 542 -2.64 -19.28 -20.59
CA LEU A 542 -3.71 -18.39 -20.18
C LEU A 542 -4.31 -17.62 -21.35
N LEU A 543 -3.48 -16.95 -22.16
CA LEU A 543 -3.94 -16.16 -23.31
C LEU A 543 -4.64 -17.00 -24.40
N GLY A 544 -4.45 -18.32 -24.40
CA GLY A 544 -5.19 -19.25 -25.26
C GLY A 544 -6.65 -19.47 -24.87
N ARG A 545 -7.09 -19.02 -23.69
CA ARG A 545 -8.44 -19.23 -23.13
C ARG A 545 -9.27 -17.95 -23.16
N LEU A 546 -10.59 -18.09 -23.26
CA LEU A 546 -11.50 -16.95 -23.13
C LEU A 546 -11.37 -16.35 -21.72
N GLY A 547 -11.04 -15.05 -21.61
CA GLY A 547 -10.84 -14.36 -20.33
C GLY A 547 -9.45 -14.54 -19.70
N GLY A 548 -8.53 -15.26 -20.34
CA GLY A 548 -7.21 -15.54 -19.77
C GLY A 548 -6.28 -14.34 -19.65
N GLU A 549 -6.53 -13.24 -20.37
CA GLU A 549 -5.83 -11.96 -20.15
C GLU A 549 -6.03 -11.45 -18.73
N ARG A 550 -7.27 -11.53 -18.22
CA ARG A 550 -7.58 -11.11 -16.85
C ARG A 550 -6.91 -12.02 -15.82
N GLU A 551 -6.98 -13.33 -16.03
CA GLU A 551 -6.38 -14.31 -15.12
C GLU A 551 -4.85 -14.17 -15.05
N LEU A 552 -4.18 -13.97 -16.19
CA LEU A 552 -2.73 -13.70 -16.22
C LEU A 552 -2.38 -12.44 -15.42
N THR A 553 -3.20 -11.41 -15.57
CA THR A 553 -2.99 -10.14 -14.89
C THR A 553 -3.22 -10.24 -13.39
N ASP A 554 -4.26 -10.95 -12.96
CA ASP A 554 -4.50 -11.21 -11.55
C ASP A 554 -3.34 -12.03 -10.94
N ILE A 555 -2.76 -12.99 -11.68
CA ILE A 555 -1.55 -13.73 -11.26
C ILE A 555 -0.35 -12.79 -11.10
N GLU A 556 -0.10 -11.91 -12.07
CA GLU A 556 1.04 -10.99 -12.04
C GLU A 556 0.92 -9.97 -10.91
N HIS A 557 -0.30 -9.53 -10.61
CA HIS A 557 -0.56 -8.61 -9.52
C HIS A 557 -0.46 -9.28 -8.15
N CYS A 558 -0.97 -10.50 -8.00
CA CYS A 558 -0.67 -11.31 -6.82
C CYS A 558 0.85 -11.43 -6.62
N ALA A 559 1.62 -11.61 -7.71
CA ALA A 559 3.08 -11.68 -7.62
C ALA A 559 3.71 -10.38 -7.09
N GLN A 560 3.22 -9.22 -7.54
CA GLN A 560 3.67 -7.91 -7.04
C GLN A 560 3.37 -7.74 -5.55
N VAL A 561 2.13 -8.03 -5.13
CA VAL A 561 1.71 -7.93 -3.73
C VAL A 561 2.55 -8.85 -2.84
N LEU A 562 2.77 -10.09 -3.28
CA LEU A 562 3.63 -11.04 -2.55
C LEU A 562 5.09 -10.57 -2.50
N GLN A 563 5.60 -9.96 -3.57
CA GLN A 563 6.95 -9.39 -3.61
C GLN A 563 7.09 -8.20 -2.63
N GLU A 564 6.09 -7.34 -2.52
CA GLU A 564 6.06 -6.25 -1.54
C GLU A 564 6.10 -6.77 -0.11
N GLN A 565 5.42 -7.88 0.20
CA GLN A 565 5.50 -8.52 1.52
C GLN A 565 6.91 -9.06 1.82
N VAL A 566 7.57 -9.65 0.81
CA VAL A 566 8.96 -10.11 0.95
C VAL A 566 9.90 -8.93 1.22
N LEU A 567 9.73 -7.81 0.51
CA LEU A 567 10.53 -6.60 0.73
C LEU A 567 10.23 -5.90 2.06
N GLY A 568 9.03 -6.08 2.62
CA GLY A 568 8.57 -5.48 3.87
C GLY A 568 9.00 -6.21 5.15
N GLY A 569 9.87 -7.23 5.06
CA GLY A 569 10.42 -7.96 6.22
C GLY A 569 9.80 -9.33 6.49
N THR A 570 8.88 -9.82 5.64
CA THR A 570 8.43 -11.21 5.68
C THR A 570 9.41 -12.09 4.91
N THR A 571 10.45 -12.59 5.59
CA THR A 571 11.46 -13.44 4.96
C THR A 571 11.02 -14.91 5.00
N GLY A 572 11.03 -15.56 3.83
CA GLY A 572 10.79 -17.01 3.68
C GLY A 572 9.40 -17.45 3.23
N LEU A 573 9.35 -18.64 2.62
CA LEU A 573 8.13 -19.24 2.05
C LEU A 573 7.05 -19.53 3.11
N ALA A 574 7.44 -20.00 4.29
CA ALA A 574 6.49 -20.35 5.35
C ALA A 574 5.71 -19.13 5.86
N SER A 575 6.41 -18.00 6.04
CA SER A 575 5.80 -16.74 6.46
C SER A 575 4.85 -16.20 5.38
N LEU A 576 5.22 -16.33 4.11
CA LEU A 576 4.39 -15.93 2.96
C LEU A 576 3.12 -16.79 2.84
N VAL A 577 3.23 -18.11 3.03
CA VAL A 577 2.07 -19.03 3.07
C VAL A 577 1.13 -18.67 4.22
N ALA A 578 1.66 -18.48 5.43
CA ALA A 578 0.85 -18.11 6.59
C ALA A 578 0.12 -16.77 6.39
N TRP A 579 0.81 -15.77 5.85
CA TRP A 579 0.22 -14.48 5.50
C TRP A 579 -0.90 -14.64 4.46
N MET A 580 -0.68 -15.42 3.41
CA MET A 580 -1.66 -15.63 2.36
C MET A 580 -2.90 -16.40 2.84
N MET A 581 -2.72 -17.38 3.73
CA MET A 581 -3.83 -18.07 4.40
C MET A 581 -4.64 -17.12 5.30
N LYS A 582 -3.97 -16.19 6.02
CA LYS A 582 -4.67 -15.14 6.79
C LYS A 582 -5.51 -14.26 5.87
N GLN A 583 -4.91 -13.76 4.78
CA GLN A 583 -5.62 -12.93 3.80
C GLN A 583 -6.81 -13.64 3.13
N ALA A 584 -6.72 -14.96 2.94
CA ALA A 584 -7.82 -15.76 2.40
C ALA A 584 -8.96 -16.00 3.41
N ALA A 585 -8.65 -16.03 4.71
CA ALA A 585 -9.61 -16.24 5.79
C ALA A 585 -10.32 -14.94 6.24
N ASP A 586 -9.71 -13.78 6.02
CA ASP A 586 -10.27 -12.50 6.41
C ASP A 586 -11.50 -12.14 5.54
N ASP A 587 -12.69 -12.21 6.14
CA ASP A 587 -13.97 -11.78 5.54
C ASP A 587 -14.08 -10.25 5.35
N ALA A 588 -13.16 -9.48 5.92
CA ALA A 588 -13.17 -8.02 5.87
C ALA A 588 -12.97 -7.50 4.45
N ILE A 589 -13.77 -6.49 4.07
CA ILE A 589 -13.56 -5.70 2.87
C ILE A 589 -12.28 -4.90 3.11
N ALA A 590 -11.15 -5.35 2.59
CA ALA A 590 -9.88 -4.64 2.71
C ALA A 590 -10.05 -3.16 2.32
N PRO A 591 -9.41 -2.22 3.04
CA PRO A 591 -9.44 -0.81 2.68
C PRO A 591 -8.93 -0.62 1.24
N ALA A 592 -9.64 0.21 0.49
CA ALA A 592 -9.61 0.30 -0.97
C ALA A 592 -8.30 0.85 -1.58
N ASP A 593 -7.23 0.99 -0.81
CA ASP A 593 -6.12 1.89 -1.16
C ASP A 593 -4.87 1.25 -1.79
N SER A 594 -4.84 -0.05 -2.13
CA SER A 594 -3.65 -0.59 -2.80
C SER A 594 -3.81 -1.79 -3.73
N ARG A 595 -5.01 -2.21 -4.16
CA ARG A 595 -5.16 -3.52 -4.85
C ARG A 595 -6.18 -3.59 -5.99
N ILE A 596 -6.45 -2.48 -6.69
CA ILE A 596 -7.35 -2.47 -7.84
C ILE A 596 -6.54 -2.39 -9.12
N LEU A 597 -6.47 -3.50 -9.85
CA LEU A 597 -5.84 -3.51 -11.16
C LEU A 597 -6.87 -3.21 -12.24
N ARG A 598 -6.61 -2.16 -13.01
CA ARG A 598 -7.34 -1.82 -14.24
C ARG A 598 -6.45 -2.16 -15.44
N LEU A 599 -6.88 -3.08 -16.29
CA LEU A 599 -6.24 -3.33 -17.58
C LEU A 599 -6.55 -2.20 -18.58
N ASP A 600 -5.64 -1.94 -19.52
CA ASP A 600 -5.96 -1.14 -20.71
C ASP A 600 -7.08 -1.79 -21.55
N SER A 601 -7.20 -3.13 -21.53
CA SER A 601 -8.32 -3.85 -22.15
C SER A 601 -9.63 -3.75 -21.34
N ASP A 602 -9.56 -3.55 -20.01
CA ASP A 602 -10.74 -3.29 -19.18
C ASP A 602 -11.37 -1.92 -19.54
N ALA A 603 -10.57 -0.96 -19.98
CA ALA A 603 -11.05 0.32 -20.49
C ALA A 603 -11.86 0.20 -21.80
N LEU A 604 -11.79 -0.95 -22.49
CA LEU A 604 -12.53 -1.24 -23.72
C LEU A 604 -13.73 -2.17 -23.51
N ALA A 605 -14.09 -2.48 -22.25
CA ALA A 605 -15.10 -3.47 -21.86
C ALA A 605 -16.38 -2.85 -21.27
N VAL A 606 -17.49 -3.60 -21.26
CA VAL A 606 -18.71 -3.21 -20.52
C VAL A 606 -18.39 -3.10 -19.02
N THR A 607 -18.71 -1.96 -18.42
CA THR A 607 -18.44 -1.71 -17.00
C THR A 607 -19.56 -2.26 -16.14
N LEU A 608 -19.27 -3.24 -15.28
CA LEU A 608 -20.20 -3.82 -14.31
C LEU A 608 -19.88 -3.26 -12.93
N SER A 609 -20.73 -2.40 -12.36
CA SER A 609 -20.42 -1.65 -11.14
C SER A 609 -21.59 -1.66 -10.17
N THR A 610 -21.29 -1.58 -8.87
CA THR A 610 -22.34 -1.35 -7.88
C THR A 610 -22.82 0.10 -7.94
N ILE A 611 -24.08 0.36 -7.61
CA ILE A 611 -24.61 1.73 -7.61
C ILE A 611 -23.75 2.67 -6.74
N HIS A 612 -23.28 2.18 -5.59
CA HIS A 612 -22.37 2.93 -4.70
C HIS A 612 -21.03 3.30 -5.34
N SER A 613 -20.42 2.39 -6.11
CA SER A 613 -19.15 2.66 -6.79
C SER A 613 -19.32 3.52 -8.05
N SER A 614 -20.55 3.61 -8.59
CA SER A 614 -20.86 4.45 -9.74
C SER A 614 -21.03 5.94 -9.42
N LYS A 615 -21.14 6.31 -8.14
CA LYS A 615 -21.28 7.71 -7.72
C LYS A 615 -20.07 8.53 -8.19
N GLY A 616 -20.30 9.76 -8.63
CA GLY A 616 -19.30 10.60 -9.30
C GLY A 616 -19.09 10.27 -10.79
N LEU A 617 -19.18 8.99 -11.18
CA LEU A 617 -18.98 8.55 -12.56
C LEU A 617 -20.17 8.92 -13.48
N GLN A 618 -19.94 8.78 -14.79
CA GLN A 618 -20.94 8.98 -15.84
C GLN A 618 -20.66 8.02 -17.01
N TYR A 619 -21.71 7.57 -17.68
CA TYR A 619 -21.62 6.63 -18.80
C TYR A 619 -22.58 7.04 -19.92
N PRO A 620 -22.21 6.89 -21.20
CA PRO A 620 -23.13 7.14 -22.31
C PRO A 620 -24.46 6.39 -22.18
N ILE A 621 -24.38 5.09 -21.88
CA ILE A 621 -25.53 4.18 -21.81
C ILE A 621 -25.47 3.40 -20.50
N VAL A 622 -26.57 3.40 -19.75
CA VAL A 622 -26.67 2.72 -18.44
C VAL A 622 -27.79 1.70 -18.42
N TYR A 623 -27.48 0.51 -17.92
CA TYR A 623 -28.40 -0.58 -17.66
C TYR A 623 -28.56 -0.73 -16.14
N ALA A 624 -29.78 -0.62 -15.62
CA ALA A 624 -30.05 -0.78 -14.18
C ALA A 624 -31.13 -1.86 -13.93
N PRO A 625 -30.76 -3.15 -14.03
CA PRO A 625 -31.72 -4.24 -14.13
C PRO A 625 -32.44 -4.62 -12.84
N PHE A 626 -32.05 -4.11 -11.66
CA PHE A 626 -32.61 -4.56 -10.39
C PHE A 626 -33.14 -3.44 -9.48
N LEU A 627 -33.37 -2.23 -9.99
CA LEU A 627 -33.95 -1.12 -9.20
C LEU A 627 -35.38 -1.40 -8.72
N PHE A 628 -36.04 -2.43 -9.25
CA PHE A 628 -37.38 -2.86 -8.86
C PHE A 628 -37.42 -3.80 -7.64
N ASN A 629 -36.28 -4.27 -7.13
CA ASN A 629 -36.26 -5.26 -6.05
C ASN A 629 -35.41 -4.80 -4.86
N ASN A 630 -36.00 -4.79 -3.66
CA ASN A 630 -35.29 -4.40 -2.45
C ASN A 630 -35.76 -5.17 -1.20
N TRP A 631 -34.89 -6.03 -0.67
CA TRP A 631 -35.17 -6.79 0.54
C TRP A 631 -34.81 -5.97 1.79
N LEU A 632 -35.82 -5.63 2.60
CA LEU A 632 -35.63 -5.01 3.90
C LEU A 632 -35.68 -6.09 4.99
N SER A 633 -34.66 -6.13 5.85
CA SER A 633 -34.62 -7.04 6.98
C SER A 633 -35.42 -6.48 8.16
N ASP A 634 -36.36 -7.27 8.68
CA ASP A 634 -37.07 -7.01 9.94
C ASP A 634 -36.29 -7.55 11.17
N LYS A 635 -35.12 -8.16 10.96
CA LYS A 635 -34.34 -8.84 12.01
C LYS A 635 -33.01 -8.13 12.25
N GLU A 636 -33.06 -6.91 12.76
CA GLU A 636 -31.87 -6.21 13.23
C GLU A 636 -31.65 -6.35 14.73
N HIS A 637 -30.39 -6.34 15.14
CA HIS A 637 -29.98 -6.46 16.54
C HIS A 637 -29.71 -5.10 17.20
N ALA A 638 -29.48 -4.06 16.39
CA ALA A 638 -29.25 -2.67 16.77
C ALA A 638 -29.60 -1.75 15.58
N VAL A 639 -30.02 -0.52 15.84
CA VAL A 639 -30.36 0.50 14.82
C VAL A 639 -29.82 1.87 15.23
N ILE A 640 -29.44 2.69 14.26
CA ILE A 640 -29.19 4.12 14.49
C ILE A 640 -30.50 4.89 14.38
N VAL A 641 -30.83 5.65 15.42
CA VAL A 641 -31.96 6.60 15.45
C VAL A 641 -31.46 7.99 15.85
N HIS A 642 -32.22 9.03 15.53
CA HIS A 642 -31.88 10.39 15.90
C HIS A 642 -32.80 10.90 17.00
N ARG A 643 -32.23 11.24 18.16
CA ARG A 643 -32.99 11.79 19.29
C ARG A 643 -32.31 13.04 19.82
N ASP A 644 -33.08 14.11 20.01
CA ASP A 644 -32.61 15.40 20.50
C ASP A 644 -31.39 15.95 19.71
N GLY A 645 -31.38 15.72 18.39
CA GLY A 645 -30.28 16.13 17.50
C GLY A 645 -28.99 15.34 17.69
N ARG A 646 -29.04 14.15 18.31
CA ARG A 646 -27.90 13.26 18.50
C ARG A 646 -28.15 11.90 17.87
N ARG A 647 -27.07 11.32 17.34
CA ARG A 647 -27.03 9.95 16.82
C ARG A 647 -27.05 8.96 17.98
N VAL A 648 -28.03 8.08 18.00
CA VAL A 648 -28.26 7.10 19.08
C VAL A 648 -28.23 5.69 18.50
N LEU A 649 -27.35 4.84 19.03
CA LEU A 649 -27.36 3.41 18.71
C LEU A 649 -28.31 2.69 19.66
N SER A 650 -29.50 2.38 19.17
CA SER A 650 -30.56 1.75 19.96
C SER A 650 -30.56 0.23 19.81
N PHE A 651 -30.61 -0.45 20.95
CA PHE A 651 -30.86 -1.88 21.07
C PHE A 651 -32.28 -2.17 21.61
N ASP A 652 -33.12 -1.14 21.70
CA ASP A 652 -34.50 -1.23 22.18
C ASP A 652 -35.40 -1.87 21.10
N PRO A 653 -36.12 -2.97 21.39
CA PRO A 653 -37.07 -3.57 20.47
C PRO A 653 -38.10 -2.61 19.88
N ALA A 654 -38.47 -1.53 20.60
CA ALA A 654 -39.40 -0.52 20.10
C ALA A 654 -38.82 0.28 18.92
N ASP A 655 -37.50 0.48 18.88
CA ASP A 655 -36.81 1.23 17.84
C ASP A 655 -36.43 0.35 16.64
N LEU A 656 -36.07 -0.92 16.87
CA LEU A 656 -35.61 -1.85 15.83
C LEU A 656 -36.63 -2.07 14.68
N GLY A 657 -37.92 -1.99 15.00
CA GLY A 657 -39.04 -2.06 14.04
C GLY A 657 -39.78 -0.74 13.85
N GLY A 658 -39.18 0.39 14.26
CA GLY A 658 -39.82 1.70 14.25
C GLY A 658 -40.10 2.24 12.83
N ALA A 659 -41.09 3.12 12.73
CA ALA A 659 -41.46 3.78 11.47
C ALA A 659 -40.35 4.70 10.93
N GLU A 660 -39.53 5.29 11.81
CA GLU A 660 -38.40 6.16 11.47
C GLU A 660 -37.32 5.40 10.69
N ARG A 661 -36.78 4.31 11.25
CA ARG A 661 -35.82 3.42 10.57
C ARG A 661 -36.32 3.00 9.19
N ARG A 662 -37.58 2.55 9.13
CA ARG A 662 -38.18 2.10 7.88
C ARG A 662 -38.28 3.24 6.85
N ALA A 663 -38.58 4.46 7.28
CA ALA A 663 -38.59 5.63 6.40
C ALA A 663 -37.19 5.97 5.89
N ASP A 664 -36.17 5.89 6.74
CA ASP A 664 -34.76 6.15 6.37
C ASP A 664 -34.24 5.14 5.36
N ASP A 665 -34.45 3.85 5.60
CA ASP A 665 -34.07 2.76 4.68
C ASP A 665 -34.73 2.98 3.30
N LEU A 666 -36.06 3.17 3.28
CA LEU A 666 -36.79 3.43 2.05
C LEU A 666 -36.28 4.69 1.34
N GLY A 667 -35.95 5.73 2.10
CA GLY A 667 -35.39 6.96 1.57
C GLY A 667 -34.01 6.78 0.93
N GLU A 668 -33.14 5.98 1.54
CA GLU A 668 -31.84 5.63 0.97
C GLU A 668 -32.01 4.85 -0.35
N HIS A 669 -32.96 3.92 -0.42
CA HIS A 669 -33.22 3.18 -1.65
C HIS A 669 -33.82 4.05 -2.78
N MET A 670 -34.62 5.05 -2.44
CA MET A 670 -35.07 6.07 -3.39
C MET A 670 -33.89 6.88 -3.93
N ARG A 671 -32.96 7.31 -3.06
CA ARG A 671 -31.72 8.02 -3.46
C ARG A 671 -30.78 7.14 -4.28
N LEU A 672 -30.63 5.85 -3.96
CA LEU A 672 -29.87 4.89 -4.78
C LEU A 672 -30.43 4.77 -6.20
N SER A 673 -31.76 4.74 -6.33
CA SER A 673 -32.41 4.72 -7.64
C SER A 673 -32.14 6.02 -8.42
N TYR A 674 -32.25 7.18 -7.75
CA TYR A 674 -31.88 8.47 -8.34
C TYR A 674 -30.42 8.50 -8.80
N VAL A 675 -29.47 8.02 -7.98
CA VAL A 675 -28.05 7.95 -8.34
C VAL A 675 -27.85 7.08 -9.58
N ALA A 676 -28.41 5.87 -9.61
CA ALA A 676 -28.27 4.93 -10.72
C ALA A 676 -28.80 5.51 -12.04
N MET A 677 -29.99 6.09 -12.02
CA MET A 677 -30.63 6.65 -13.22
C MET A 677 -29.90 7.88 -13.75
N THR A 678 -29.33 8.72 -12.88
CA THR A 678 -28.60 9.95 -13.26
C THR A 678 -27.14 9.70 -13.69
N ARG A 679 -26.69 8.45 -13.78
CA ARG A 679 -25.38 8.12 -14.36
C ARG A 679 -25.36 8.17 -15.89
N ALA A 680 -26.52 8.00 -16.53
CA ALA A 680 -26.66 7.97 -17.99
C ALA A 680 -26.50 9.37 -18.61
N GLN A 681 -25.77 9.45 -19.72
CA GLN A 681 -25.70 10.66 -20.55
C GLN A 681 -26.78 10.67 -21.62
N SER A 682 -27.00 9.55 -22.32
CA SER A 682 -27.89 9.50 -23.48
C SER A 682 -29.05 8.51 -23.32
N GLN A 683 -28.79 7.30 -22.81
CA GLN A 683 -29.84 6.29 -22.68
C GLN A 683 -29.75 5.52 -21.35
N LEU A 684 -30.91 5.29 -20.75
CA LEU A 684 -31.12 4.49 -19.54
C LEU A 684 -32.05 3.31 -19.85
N VAL A 685 -31.62 2.09 -19.55
CA VAL A 685 -32.43 0.88 -19.69
C VAL A 685 -32.74 0.32 -18.30
N LEU A 686 -34.02 0.20 -18.01
CA LEU A 686 -34.56 -0.25 -16.73
C LEU A 686 -35.32 -1.56 -16.91
N TRP A 687 -35.34 -2.38 -15.85
CA TRP A 687 -36.18 -3.55 -15.77
C TRP A 687 -37.18 -3.39 -14.65
N TRP A 688 -38.36 -3.96 -14.82
CA TRP A 688 -39.34 -4.08 -13.76
C TRP A 688 -39.99 -5.45 -13.76
N ALA A 689 -40.00 -6.11 -12.60
CA ALA A 689 -40.77 -7.32 -12.38
C ALA A 689 -41.46 -7.27 -11.01
N PRO A 690 -42.65 -7.86 -10.86
CA PRO A 690 -43.28 -7.95 -9.56
C PRO A 690 -42.56 -8.99 -8.71
N SER A 691 -42.11 -8.58 -7.54
CA SER A 691 -41.57 -9.47 -6.51
C SER A 691 -42.25 -9.18 -5.17
N TYR A 692 -42.07 -10.08 -4.19
CA TYR A 692 -42.56 -9.86 -2.82
C TYR A 692 -42.02 -8.54 -2.22
N ASP A 693 -40.76 -8.24 -2.53
CA ASP A 693 -39.99 -7.12 -2.00
C ASP A 693 -40.10 -5.84 -2.85
N SER A 694 -40.73 -5.91 -4.02
CA SER A 694 -40.75 -4.81 -4.98
C SER A 694 -41.33 -3.50 -4.43
N ARG A 695 -42.32 -3.58 -3.52
CA ARG A 695 -42.92 -2.40 -2.84
C ARG A 695 -41.93 -1.52 -2.06
N ASN A 696 -40.79 -2.08 -1.67
CA ASN A 696 -39.73 -1.38 -0.93
C ASN A 696 -38.67 -0.77 -1.87
N ALA A 697 -38.73 -1.08 -3.17
CA ALA A 697 -37.69 -0.70 -4.13
C ALA A 697 -37.98 0.65 -4.77
N GLY A 698 -36.94 1.46 -4.98
CA GLY A 698 -37.10 2.84 -5.42
C GLY A 698 -37.80 2.96 -6.78
N LEU A 699 -37.49 2.11 -7.77
CA LEU A 699 -38.18 2.16 -9.07
C LEU A 699 -39.67 1.82 -8.96
N HIS A 700 -40.04 0.81 -8.16
CA HIS A 700 -41.45 0.46 -7.97
C HIS A 700 -42.20 1.60 -7.26
N ARG A 701 -41.59 2.20 -6.25
CA ARG A 701 -42.15 3.35 -5.54
C ARG A 701 -42.34 4.56 -6.45
N LEU A 702 -41.39 4.83 -7.34
CA LEU A 702 -41.52 5.86 -8.37
C LEU A 702 -42.66 5.57 -9.34
N LEU A 703 -42.79 4.33 -9.84
CA LEU A 703 -43.78 4.02 -10.86
C LEU A 703 -45.22 3.95 -10.31
N PHE A 704 -45.40 3.46 -9.08
CA PHE A 704 -46.73 3.11 -8.54
C PHE A 704 -47.09 3.84 -7.24
N GLY A 705 -46.21 4.68 -6.69
CA GLY A 705 -46.40 5.30 -5.37
C GLY A 705 -46.68 6.80 -5.39
N GLN A 706 -46.70 7.44 -6.55
CA GLN A 706 -46.90 8.90 -6.64
C GLN A 706 -48.38 9.30 -6.55
N THR A 707 -49.28 8.39 -6.90
CA THR A 707 -50.73 8.59 -6.93
C THR A 707 -51.46 7.28 -6.65
N ASP A 708 -52.71 7.34 -6.18
CA ASP A 708 -53.48 6.15 -5.81
C ASP A 708 -54.14 5.42 -7.00
N SER A 709 -54.12 5.99 -8.20
CA SER A 709 -54.74 5.41 -9.41
C SER A 709 -54.04 5.85 -10.70
N PRO A 710 -54.13 5.06 -11.80
CA PRO A 710 -53.60 5.46 -13.11
C PRO A 710 -54.20 6.77 -13.65
N GLU A 711 -55.47 7.07 -13.37
CA GLU A 711 -56.14 8.30 -13.82
C GLU A 711 -55.62 9.53 -13.07
N ALA A 712 -55.34 9.39 -11.77
CA ALA A 712 -54.67 10.43 -10.99
C ALA A 712 -53.22 10.65 -11.46
N LEU A 713 -52.52 9.57 -11.85
CA LEU A 713 -51.20 9.67 -12.45
C LEU A 713 -51.23 10.47 -13.76
N ASP A 714 -52.16 10.15 -14.66
CA ASP A 714 -52.32 10.87 -15.94
C ASP A 714 -52.51 12.38 -15.72
N THR A 715 -53.33 12.75 -14.72
CA THR A 715 -53.52 14.15 -14.31
C THR A 715 -52.23 14.78 -13.80
N LEU A 716 -51.50 14.08 -12.93
CA LEU A 716 -50.22 14.54 -12.39
C LEU A 716 -49.17 14.76 -13.49
N LEU A 717 -49.08 13.86 -14.48
CA LEU A 717 -48.11 13.97 -15.57
C LEU A 717 -48.45 15.12 -16.52
N GLN A 718 -49.74 15.37 -16.76
CA GLN A 718 -50.19 16.55 -17.49
C GLN A 718 -49.80 17.84 -16.75
N GLU A 719 -50.00 17.91 -15.43
CA GLU A 719 -49.60 19.06 -14.61
C GLU A 719 -48.08 19.30 -14.63
N ARG A 720 -47.27 18.24 -14.57
CA ARG A 720 -45.80 18.33 -14.68
C ARG A 720 -45.36 18.89 -16.03
N THR A 721 -46.06 18.50 -17.10
CA THR A 721 -45.79 18.94 -18.46
C THR A 721 -46.15 20.43 -18.63
N ASP A 722 -47.32 20.83 -18.11
CA ASP A 722 -47.81 22.20 -18.25
C ASP A 722 -47.05 23.20 -17.35
N ARG A 723 -46.63 22.77 -16.15
CA ARG A 723 -46.04 23.64 -15.11
C ARG A 723 -44.90 22.96 -14.34
N PRO A 724 -43.75 22.68 -14.99
CA PRO A 724 -42.66 21.91 -14.39
C PRO A 724 -42.06 22.56 -13.12
N HIS A 725 -42.07 23.88 -13.00
CA HIS A 725 -41.50 24.60 -11.85
C HIS A 725 -42.45 24.75 -10.65
N LEU A 726 -43.71 24.34 -10.77
CA LEU A 726 -44.74 24.50 -9.73
C LEU A 726 -45.20 23.15 -9.15
N ALA A 727 -44.51 22.05 -9.45
CA ALA A 727 -44.85 20.74 -8.94
C ALA A 727 -44.73 20.71 -7.39
N PRO A 728 -45.80 20.41 -6.65
CA PRO A 728 -45.73 20.28 -5.21
C PRO A 728 -44.85 19.10 -4.80
N ALA A 729 -44.33 19.11 -3.58
CA ALA A 729 -43.63 17.97 -3.02
C ALA A 729 -44.59 16.78 -2.83
N ILE A 730 -44.28 15.64 -3.42
CA ILE A 730 -45.07 14.41 -3.40
C ILE A 730 -44.37 13.41 -2.48
N ALA A 731 -44.94 13.19 -1.30
CA ALA A 731 -44.51 12.13 -0.40
C ALA A 731 -45.10 10.79 -0.84
N ILE A 732 -44.23 9.78 -0.98
CA ILE A 732 -44.68 8.43 -1.34
C ILE A 732 -45.13 7.69 -0.07
N PRO A 733 -46.37 7.17 -0.02
CA PRO A 733 -46.89 6.51 1.17
C PRO A 733 -46.14 5.20 1.50
N ASP A 734 -46.16 4.82 2.77
CA ASP A 734 -45.71 3.51 3.25
C ASP A 734 -46.72 2.96 4.29
N PRO A 735 -47.23 1.72 4.12
CA PRO A 735 -46.97 0.80 3.00
C PRO A 735 -47.68 1.24 1.70
N LEU A 736 -47.09 0.86 0.56
CA LEU A 736 -47.77 0.99 -0.73
C LEU A 736 -48.91 -0.05 -0.87
N PRO A 737 -50.06 0.33 -1.44
CA PRO A 737 -51.11 -0.63 -1.78
C PRO A 737 -50.58 -1.62 -2.83
N LYS A 738 -51.07 -2.86 -2.81
CA LYS A 738 -50.71 -3.88 -3.81
C LYS A 738 -51.57 -3.69 -5.06
N PRO A 739 -51.03 -3.20 -6.18
CA PRO A 739 -51.84 -2.98 -7.38
C PRO A 739 -52.23 -4.32 -8.04
N SER A 740 -53.38 -4.35 -8.70
CA SER A 740 -53.78 -5.48 -9.54
C SER A 740 -52.93 -5.53 -10.83
N PRO A 741 -52.80 -6.70 -11.49
CA PRO A 741 -52.13 -6.80 -12.80
C PRO A 741 -52.65 -5.78 -13.83
N ALA A 742 -53.98 -5.62 -13.92
CA ALA A 742 -54.60 -4.60 -14.79
C ALA A 742 -54.19 -3.16 -14.43
N SER A 743 -54.12 -2.83 -13.13
CA SER A 743 -53.68 -1.51 -12.67
C SER A 743 -52.20 -1.27 -12.97
N ILE A 744 -51.34 -2.28 -12.80
CA ILE A 744 -49.93 -2.24 -13.18
C ILE A 744 -49.79 -1.92 -14.66
N ASN A 745 -50.43 -2.72 -15.52
CA ASN A 745 -50.34 -2.56 -16.98
C ASN A 745 -50.85 -1.18 -17.42
N ARG A 746 -51.97 -0.71 -16.84
CA ARG A 746 -52.49 0.63 -17.15
C ARG A 746 -51.56 1.74 -16.67
N THR A 747 -50.97 1.62 -15.49
CA THR A 747 -50.02 2.60 -14.96
C THR A 747 -48.78 2.71 -15.86
N LEU A 748 -48.19 1.57 -16.26
CA LEU A 748 -47.06 1.55 -17.19
C LEU A 748 -47.41 2.14 -18.56
N GLN A 749 -48.64 1.90 -19.04
CA GLN A 749 -49.13 2.51 -20.26
C GLN A 749 -49.27 4.04 -20.12
N VAL A 750 -49.80 4.56 -19.00
CA VAL A 750 -49.90 6.01 -18.76
C VAL A 750 -48.53 6.68 -18.81
N TRP A 751 -47.50 6.08 -18.20
CA TRP A 751 -46.13 6.59 -18.32
C TRP A 751 -45.62 6.64 -19.78
N THR A 752 -45.98 5.63 -20.57
CA THR A 752 -45.63 5.54 -22.00
C THR A 752 -46.41 6.57 -22.82
N ASP A 753 -47.70 6.80 -22.51
CA ASP A 753 -48.57 7.78 -23.17
C ASP A 753 -48.04 9.23 -22.99
N HIS A 754 -47.24 9.48 -21.95
CA HIS A 754 -46.55 10.75 -21.66
C HIS A 754 -45.06 10.75 -22.07
N ASP A 755 -44.64 9.88 -23.00
CA ASP A 755 -43.26 9.80 -23.52
C ASP A 755 -42.17 9.65 -22.43
N THR A 756 -42.52 9.07 -21.27
CA THR A 756 -41.56 8.91 -20.16
C THR A 756 -40.53 7.84 -20.49
N PHE A 757 -40.98 6.72 -21.06
CA PHE A 757 -40.14 5.62 -21.53
C PHE A 757 -40.86 4.80 -22.61
N SER A 758 -40.10 4.02 -23.37
CA SER A 758 -40.65 2.94 -24.17
C SER A 758 -40.85 1.69 -23.31
N LEU A 759 -41.88 0.91 -23.63
CA LEU A 759 -42.22 -0.32 -22.90
C LEU A 759 -41.99 -1.55 -23.80
N ALA A 760 -41.22 -2.52 -23.30
CA ALA A 760 -41.02 -3.82 -23.94
C ALA A 760 -41.15 -4.95 -22.92
N GLU A 761 -41.49 -6.16 -23.37
CA GLU A 761 -41.56 -7.33 -22.50
C GLU A 761 -40.17 -7.96 -22.29
N ILE A 762 -39.88 -8.45 -21.10
CA ILE A 762 -38.67 -9.25 -20.85
C ILE A 762 -38.69 -10.51 -21.72
N GLY A 763 -37.59 -10.80 -22.40
CA GLY A 763 -37.50 -11.92 -23.35
C GLY A 763 -38.14 -11.66 -24.71
N SER A 764 -38.68 -10.45 -24.97
CA SER A 764 -39.15 -10.08 -26.31
C SER A 764 -38.00 -9.61 -27.21
N GLY A 765 -38.04 -10.06 -28.49
CA GLY A 765 -37.08 -9.70 -29.54
C GLY A 765 -36.50 -10.92 -30.28
N ASP A 766 -35.99 -10.71 -31.49
CA ASP A 766 -35.24 -11.73 -32.22
C ASP A 766 -33.89 -12.04 -31.55
N ALA A 767 -33.39 -13.25 -31.77
CA ALA A 767 -32.07 -13.65 -31.29
C ALA A 767 -30.99 -12.72 -31.88
N PRO A 768 -30.13 -12.11 -31.05
CA PRO A 768 -29.14 -11.16 -31.54
C PRO A 768 -28.11 -11.82 -32.47
N ALA A 769 -27.70 -11.10 -33.52
CA ALA A 769 -26.58 -11.50 -34.36
C ALA A 769 -25.29 -11.58 -33.51
N LYS A 770 -24.41 -12.56 -33.77
CA LYS A 770 -23.13 -12.68 -33.08
C LYS A 770 -22.26 -11.45 -33.35
N ALA A 771 -21.72 -10.83 -32.30
CA ALA A 771 -20.76 -9.75 -32.46
C ALA A 771 -19.42 -10.32 -32.99
N GLU A 772 -18.87 -9.72 -34.05
CA GLU A 772 -17.52 -10.02 -34.52
C GLU A 772 -16.49 -9.21 -33.73
N VAL A 773 -15.67 -9.89 -32.91
CA VAL A 773 -14.53 -9.26 -32.24
C VAL A 773 -13.30 -9.36 -33.15
N VAL A 774 -12.83 -8.24 -33.66
CA VAL A 774 -11.64 -8.15 -34.53
C VAL A 774 -10.39 -8.42 -33.68
N ARG A 775 -9.68 -9.52 -33.95
CA ARG A 775 -8.37 -9.80 -33.36
C ARG A 775 -7.25 -9.24 -34.25
N ALA A 776 -6.25 -8.62 -33.65
CA ALA A 776 -5.08 -8.14 -34.37
C ALA A 776 -4.31 -9.31 -35.02
N THR A 777 -3.92 -9.18 -36.29
CA THR A 777 -3.21 -10.21 -37.08
C THR A 777 -1.75 -9.88 -37.36
N SER A 778 -1.25 -8.76 -36.83
CA SER A 778 0.11 -8.28 -37.06
C SER A 778 1.15 -9.23 -36.46
N ARG A 779 2.14 -9.63 -37.26
CA ARG A 779 3.29 -10.42 -36.77
C ARG A 779 4.24 -9.52 -35.98
N LEU A 780 4.37 -9.78 -34.68
CA LEU A 780 5.31 -9.07 -33.80
C LEU A 780 6.62 -9.85 -33.67
N ALA A 781 7.72 -9.13 -33.39
CA ALA A 781 9.01 -9.71 -33.06
C ALA A 781 9.62 -8.93 -31.88
N ALA A 782 10.16 -9.64 -30.88
CA ALA A 782 10.87 -9.03 -29.75
C ALA A 782 12.30 -8.66 -30.15
N ARG A 783 12.79 -7.52 -29.66
CA ARG A 783 14.21 -7.16 -29.79
C ARG A 783 15.03 -8.10 -28.88
N SER A 784 16.03 -8.77 -29.44
CA SER A 784 16.98 -9.58 -28.66
C SER A 784 18.13 -8.72 -28.15
N PHE A 785 18.53 -8.95 -26.91
CA PHE A 785 19.75 -8.42 -26.32
C PHE A 785 20.72 -9.59 -26.10
N ASP A 786 21.99 -9.44 -26.47
CA ASP A 786 23.02 -10.45 -26.24
C ASP A 786 23.62 -10.24 -24.84
N PRO A 787 23.36 -11.10 -23.85
CA PRO A 787 23.87 -10.91 -22.48
C PRO A 787 25.39 -10.91 -22.39
N SER A 788 26.10 -11.44 -23.40
CA SER A 788 27.56 -11.48 -23.43
C SER A 788 28.22 -10.10 -23.55
N VAL A 789 27.46 -9.06 -23.92
CA VAL A 789 27.96 -7.68 -24.00
C VAL A 789 27.99 -6.96 -22.65
N ILE A 790 27.42 -7.54 -21.59
CA ILE A 790 27.47 -6.98 -20.23
C ILE A 790 28.72 -7.52 -19.53
N ASP A 791 29.64 -6.62 -19.15
CA ASP A 791 30.75 -6.96 -18.28
C ASP A 791 30.25 -7.23 -16.85
N ARG A 792 30.26 -8.50 -16.44
CA ARG A 792 29.90 -8.93 -15.08
C ARG A 792 31.12 -9.14 -14.18
N ALA A 793 32.33 -8.93 -14.70
CA ALA A 793 33.58 -9.22 -14.01
C ALA A 793 34.14 -7.99 -13.27
N TRP A 794 33.81 -6.77 -13.73
CA TRP A 794 34.20 -5.53 -13.05
C TRP A 794 33.41 -5.35 -11.74
N ARG A 795 34.11 -5.18 -10.61
CA ARG A 795 33.50 -5.00 -9.28
C ARG A 795 34.34 -4.15 -8.35
N ARG A 796 33.71 -3.55 -7.33
CA ARG A 796 34.40 -3.18 -6.09
C ARG A 796 34.32 -4.37 -5.16
N THR A 797 35.46 -4.89 -4.73
CA THR A 797 35.55 -6.10 -3.91
C THR A 797 36.43 -5.85 -2.70
N SER A 798 36.26 -6.63 -1.65
CA SER A 798 37.11 -6.64 -0.46
C SER A 798 37.81 -7.99 -0.34
N TYR A 799 38.75 -8.11 0.60
CA TYR A 799 39.30 -9.42 0.97
C TYR A 799 38.18 -10.41 1.33
N SER A 800 37.22 -10.01 2.18
CA SER A 800 36.07 -10.85 2.57
C SER A 800 35.18 -11.22 1.39
N GLY A 801 34.99 -10.32 0.41
CA GLY A 801 34.26 -10.63 -0.82
C GLY A 801 34.98 -11.63 -1.74
N LEU A 802 36.31 -11.73 -1.65
CA LEU A 802 37.10 -12.73 -2.36
C LEU A 802 37.10 -14.09 -1.63
N SER A 803 37.13 -14.10 -0.30
CA SER A 803 37.11 -15.32 0.51
C SER A 803 35.73 -15.98 0.61
N ALA A 804 34.63 -15.21 0.72
CA ALA A 804 33.27 -15.76 0.80
C ALA A 804 32.87 -16.62 -0.43
N ALA A 805 33.40 -16.29 -1.62
CA ALA A 805 33.20 -17.09 -2.83
C ALA A 805 33.78 -18.51 -2.71
N HIS A 806 34.82 -18.70 -1.89
CA HIS A 806 35.41 -20.01 -1.59
C HIS A 806 34.51 -20.83 -0.65
N GLU A 807 33.95 -20.18 0.37
CA GLU A 807 33.08 -20.84 1.36
C GLU A 807 31.74 -21.28 0.74
N LEU A 808 31.16 -20.46 -0.15
CA LEU A 808 29.97 -20.80 -0.95
C LEU A 808 30.21 -21.97 -1.93
N ALA A 809 31.44 -22.14 -2.42
CA ALA A 809 31.79 -23.29 -3.27
C ALA A 809 32.05 -24.57 -2.46
N ALA A 810 32.46 -24.44 -1.18
CA ALA A 810 32.70 -25.54 -0.26
C ALA A 810 31.43 -26.01 0.49
N ALA A 811 30.41 -25.15 0.62
CA ALA A 811 29.15 -25.46 1.27
C ALA A 811 28.10 -26.02 0.28
N ASP A 812 27.88 -27.34 0.30
CA ASP A 812 26.77 -28.02 -0.43
C ASP A 812 25.40 -27.82 0.26
N HIS A 813 25.21 -26.68 0.93
CA HIS A 813 24.00 -26.32 1.67
C HIS A 813 23.47 -24.96 1.22
N SER A 814 22.23 -25.00 0.76
CA SER A 814 21.51 -23.88 0.13
C SER A 814 20.87 -22.97 1.18
N GLU A 815 21.59 -21.95 1.64
CA GLU A 815 20.99 -20.72 2.19
C GLU A 815 21.84 -19.52 1.75
N PRO A 816 21.27 -18.49 1.09
CA PRO A 816 21.95 -17.22 0.89
C PRO A 816 21.68 -16.29 2.08
N GLU A 817 22.72 -15.64 2.58
CA GLU A 817 22.61 -14.66 3.67
C GLU A 817 22.01 -13.33 3.20
N ASP A 818 21.07 -12.84 4.01
CA ASP A 818 20.65 -11.45 4.10
C ASP A 818 21.82 -10.59 4.63
N ASP A 819 22.07 -9.47 3.96
CA ASP A 819 22.56 -8.19 4.51
C ASP A 819 23.67 -8.20 5.59
N VAL A 820 24.70 -9.03 5.45
CA VAL A 820 25.95 -8.89 6.22
C VAL A 820 26.96 -8.05 5.42
N LEU A 821 26.65 -6.76 5.25
CA LEU A 821 27.66 -5.71 5.07
C LEU A 821 28.34 -5.35 6.40
N GLY A 822 28.10 -6.13 7.46
CA GLY A 822 28.86 -6.10 8.70
C GLY A 822 30.20 -6.81 8.52
N ARG A 823 31.26 -6.22 9.06
CA ARG A 823 32.59 -6.85 9.15
C ARG A 823 32.48 -8.21 9.87
N ALA A 824 32.34 -9.29 9.12
CA ALA A 824 32.48 -10.64 9.67
C ALA A 824 33.99 -10.89 9.86
N ASP A 825 34.53 -10.44 10.99
CA ASP A 825 35.98 -10.45 11.26
C ASP A 825 36.52 -11.80 11.78
N GLU A 826 35.66 -12.82 11.96
CA GLU A 826 36.05 -14.14 12.44
C GLU A 826 35.67 -15.26 11.45
N GLU A 827 36.64 -15.75 10.66
CA GLU A 827 36.50 -16.98 9.86
C GLU A 827 36.59 -18.24 10.75
N ALA A 828 35.90 -19.33 10.38
CA ALA A 828 36.00 -20.61 11.07
C ALA A 828 37.33 -21.31 10.75
N VAL A 829 38.25 -21.35 11.72
CA VAL A 829 39.61 -21.86 11.51
C VAL A 829 39.72 -23.36 11.82
N THR A 830 40.28 -24.14 10.88
CA THR A 830 40.62 -25.55 11.11
C THR A 830 42.10 -25.72 11.44
N ILE A 831 42.43 -26.23 12.63
CA ILE A 831 43.81 -26.42 13.09
C ILE A 831 44.17 -27.91 13.07
N THR A 832 45.21 -28.28 12.32
CA THR A 832 45.69 -29.67 12.22
C THR A 832 46.93 -29.97 13.09
N ALA A 833 47.57 -28.95 13.64
CA ALA A 833 48.74 -29.11 14.51
C ALA A 833 48.33 -29.48 15.96
N PRO A 834 49.00 -30.44 16.61
CA PRO A 834 48.74 -30.78 18.02
C PRO A 834 49.23 -29.67 18.97
N ALA A 835 48.53 -29.47 20.10
CA ALA A 835 49.00 -28.56 21.15
C ALA A 835 50.23 -29.15 21.86
N GLN A 836 51.23 -28.31 22.15
CA GLN A 836 52.39 -28.74 22.93
C GLN A 836 52.01 -28.87 24.40
N THR A 837 52.16 -30.06 24.97
CA THR A 837 51.91 -30.32 26.39
C THR A 837 53.24 -30.65 27.10
N GLY A 838 53.62 -29.88 28.11
CA GLY A 838 54.76 -30.21 28.98
C GLY A 838 55.62 -29.05 29.49
N ASP A 839 55.50 -27.86 28.91
CA ASP A 839 56.16 -26.65 29.43
C ASP A 839 55.25 -25.95 30.46
N PRO A 840 55.68 -25.77 31.72
CA PRO A 840 54.91 -25.05 32.73
C PRO A 840 54.52 -23.62 32.32
N ALA A 841 55.31 -22.96 31.48
CA ALA A 841 55.02 -21.62 31.00
C ALA A 841 53.85 -21.58 29.99
N LEU A 842 53.64 -22.66 29.23
CA LEU A 842 52.53 -22.78 28.27
C LEU A 842 51.20 -23.18 28.93
N ALA A 843 51.25 -23.74 30.15
CA ALA A 843 50.06 -24.12 30.91
C ALA A 843 49.31 -22.92 31.56
N ALA A 844 49.84 -21.70 31.41
CA ALA A 844 49.17 -20.50 31.91
C ALA A 844 47.84 -20.25 31.17
N PRO A 845 46.77 -19.83 31.88
CA PRO A 845 45.49 -19.52 31.25
C PRO A 845 45.61 -18.27 30.37
N SER A 846 44.84 -18.25 29.27
CA SER A 846 44.67 -17.04 28.46
C SER A 846 44.02 -15.92 29.30
N PRO A 847 44.49 -14.66 29.21
CA PRO A 847 43.80 -13.51 29.82
C PRO A 847 42.37 -13.30 29.29
N MET A 848 42.05 -13.87 28.13
CA MET A 848 40.74 -13.82 27.49
C MET A 848 40.01 -15.17 27.52
N ALA A 849 40.37 -16.09 28.43
CA ALA A 849 39.75 -17.41 28.54
C ALA A 849 38.25 -17.35 28.85
N ASP A 850 37.83 -16.37 29.66
CA ASP A 850 36.42 -16.19 30.07
C ASP A 850 35.67 -15.15 29.21
N GLN A 851 36.26 -14.69 28.10
CA GLN A 851 35.63 -13.72 27.20
C GLN A 851 34.84 -14.43 26.08
N PRO A 852 33.67 -13.89 25.67
CA PRO A 852 32.82 -14.49 24.64
C PRO A 852 33.52 -14.60 23.30
N VAL A 853 32.99 -15.46 22.42
CA VAL A 853 33.46 -15.68 21.04
C VAL A 853 32.44 -15.12 20.05
N GLY A 854 32.85 -14.81 18.82
CA GLY A 854 31.97 -14.36 17.74
C GLY A 854 32.28 -12.96 17.23
N ALA A 855 31.81 -12.67 16.01
CA ALA A 855 32.10 -11.45 15.26
C ALA A 855 31.80 -10.16 16.05
N THR A 856 30.66 -10.06 16.74
CA THR A 856 30.30 -8.87 17.53
C THR A 856 31.31 -8.58 18.65
N PHE A 857 31.86 -9.63 19.28
CA PHE A 857 32.91 -9.46 20.29
C PHE A 857 34.23 -9.02 19.64
N GLY A 858 34.58 -9.58 18.48
CA GLY A 858 35.71 -9.12 17.68
C GLY A 858 35.62 -7.63 17.37
N SER A 859 34.50 -7.18 16.80
CA SER A 859 34.28 -5.76 16.46
C SER A 859 34.34 -4.83 17.68
N LEU A 860 33.84 -5.27 18.85
CA LEU A 860 34.01 -4.54 20.11
C LEU A 860 35.50 -4.32 20.44
N VAL A 861 36.31 -5.38 20.34
CA VAL A 861 37.75 -5.31 20.66
C VAL A 861 38.50 -4.42 19.67
N HIS A 862 38.20 -4.51 18.37
CA HIS A 862 38.80 -3.66 17.35
C HIS A 862 38.48 -2.19 17.60
N GLY A 863 37.20 -1.85 17.84
CA GLY A 863 36.78 -0.49 18.14
C GLY A 863 37.46 0.10 19.38
N VAL A 864 37.74 -0.73 20.41
CA VAL A 864 38.50 -0.30 21.59
C VAL A 864 39.95 0.00 21.25
N LEU A 865 40.64 -0.89 20.52
CA LEU A 865 42.06 -0.71 20.19
C LEU A 865 42.31 0.44 19.19
N GLU A 866 41.34 0.68 18.31
CA GLU A 866 41.34 1.79 17.36
C GLU A 866 41.30 3.15 18.09
N HIS A 867 40.37 3.30 19.04
CA HIS A 867 40.09 4.59 19.70
C HIS A 867 40.93 4.84 20.96
N ALA A 868 41.54 3.80 21.54
CA ALA A 868 42.33 3.95 22.76
C ALA A 868 43.64 4.74 22.55
N ASP A 869 43.88 5.71 23.42
CA ASP A 869 45.19 6.31 23.64
C ASP A 869 46.07 5.35 24.45
N LEU A 870 46.93 4.62 23.73
CA LEU A 870 47.84 3.64 24.34
C LEU A 870 48.96 4.29 25.18
N GLN A 871 49.10 5.62 25.13
CA GLN A 871 50.07 6.40 25.92
C GLN A 871 49.44 7.03 27.18
N ALA A 872 48.18 6.71 27.49
CA ALA A 872 47.50 7.22 28.67
C ALA A 872 48.27 6.89 29.96
N SER A 873 48.34 7.85 30.89
CA SER A 873 49.07 7.68 32.16
C SER A 873 48.52 6.55 33.04
N ASP A 874 47.23 6.25 32.88
CA ASP A 874 46.59 5.04 33.42
C ASP A 874 45.88 4.31 32.26
N LEU A 875 46.67 3.56 31.49
CA LEU A 875 46.19 2.83 30.32
C LEU A 875 45.04 1.86 30.65
N ARG A 876 45.09 1.20 31.82
CA ARG A 876 44.06 0.24 32.22
C ARG A 876 42.72 0.94 32.47
N ALA A 877 42.73 2.08 33.15
CA ALA A 877 41.52 2.88 33.35
C ALA A 877 40.96 3.42 32.03
N HIS A 878 41.84 3.85 31.10
CA HIS A 878 41.44 4.35 29.79
C HIS A 878 40.84 3.25 28.90
N LEU A 879 41.43 2.05 28.88
CA LEU A 879 40.84 0.90 28.18
C LEU A 879 39.45 0.55 28.73
N ALA A 880 39.25 0.62 30.05
CA ALA A 880 37.93 0.40 30.64
C ALA A 880 36.90 1.49 30.27
N GLU A 881 37.34 2.73 30.04
CA GLU A 881 36.49 3.79 29.48
C GLU A 881 36.09 3.47 28.04
N GLN A 882 37.06 3.15 27.19
CA GLN A 882 36.81 2.79 25.79
C GLN A 882 35.92 1.56 25.63
N VAL A 883 36.07 0.53 26.47
CA VAL A 883 35.16 -0.62 26.47
C VAL A 883 33.71 -0.19 26.76
N ARG A 884 33.47 0.75 27.69
CA ARG A 884 32.10 1.23 27.97
C ARG A 884 31.51 2.00 26.80
N GLU A 885 32.32 2.81 26.13
CA GLU A 885 31.89 3.59 24.97
C GLU A 885 31.53 2.66 23.79
N GLN A 886 32.41 1.70 23.48
CA GLN A 886 32.24 0.80 22.34
C GLN A 886 31.13 -0.24 22.56
N LEU A 887 30.79 -0.58 23.80
CA LEU A 887 29.64 -1.46 24.12
C LEU A 887 28.28 -0.90 23.70
N VAL A 888 28.17 0.41 23.49
CA VAL A 888 26.95 1.04 22.96
C VAL A 888 26.73 0.65 21.49
N GLN A 889 27.82 0.55 20.73
CA GLN A 889 27.79 0.20 19.30
C GLN A 889 27.82 -1.32 19.08
N TRP A 890 28.56 -2.05 19.92
CA TRP A 890 28.76 -3.50 19.82
C TRP A 890 28.29 -4.20 21.11
N PRO A 891 26.96 -4.40 21.27
CA PRO A 891 26.41 -4.93 22.51
C PRO A 891 26.76 -6.41 22.70
N VAL A 892 27.62 -6.71 23.67
CA VAL A 892 28.00 -8.07 24.08
C VAL A 892 28.05 -8.15 25.60
N GLU A 893 27.65 -9.29 26.18
CA GLU A 893 27.72 -9.51 27.62
C GLU A 893 29.18 -9.78 28.06
N VAL A 894 29.87 -8.73 28.51
CA VAL A 894 31.25 -8.79 29.00
C VAL A 894 31.47 -7.98 30.27
N SER A 895 32.43 -8.38 31.09
CA SER A 895 32.90 -7.57 32.20
C SER A 895 33.90 -6.53 31.69
N VAL A 896 33.53 -5.25 31.79
CA VAL A 896 34.36 -4.10 31.37
C VAL A 896 35.77 -4.18 31.97
N GLN A 897 35.89 -4.49 33.26
CA GLN A 897 37.16 -4.53 33.95
C GLN A 897 38.00 -5.73 33.52
N LEU A 898 37.41 -6.91 33.34
CA LEU A 898 38.15 -8.09 32.90
C LEU A 898 38.64 -7.94 31.45
N LEU A 899 37.83 -7.35 30.58
CA LEU A 899 38.24 -7.07 29.20
C LEU A 899 39.35 -6.00 29.16
N ALA A 900 39.24 -4.93 29.94
CA ALA A 900 40.28 -3.91 30.03
C ALA A 900 41.60 -4.47 30.58
N ASP A 901 41.55 -5.36 31.57
CA ASP A 901 42.74 -6.04 32.10
C ASP A 901 43.40 -6.95 31.04
N ALA A 902 42.59 -7.68 30.26
CA ALA A 902 43.08 -8.50 29.16
C ALA A 902 43.69 -7.66 28.03
N LEU A 903 43.05 -6.56 27.64
CA LEU A 903 43.58 -5.63 26.63
C LEU A 903 44.83 -4.89 27.11
N HIS A 904 44.95 -4.62 28.41
CA HIS A 904 46.19 -4.11 28.98
C HIS A 904 47.33 -5.13 28.84
N ALA A 905 47.06 -6.42 29.05
CA ALA A 905 48.04 -7.48 28.81
C ALA A 905 48.46 -7.52 27.33
N VAL A 906 47.50 -7.47 26.40
CA VAL A 906 47.75 -7.34 24.95
C VAL A 906 48.66 -6.15 24.64
N CYS A 907 48.34 -4.97 25.17
CA CYS A 907 49.08 -3.74 24.85
C CYS A 907 50.52 -3.74 25.39
N THR A 908 50.81 -4.58 26.40
CA THR A 908 52.11 -4.65 27.08
C THR A 908 52.92 -5.90 26.72
N THR A 909 52.41 -6.78 25.86
CA THR A 909 53.17 -7.90 25.29
C THR A 909 54.20 -7.38 24.26
N PRO A 910 55.49 -7.75 24.36
CA PRO A 910 56.50 -7.41 23.36
C PRO A 910 56.16 -8.05 22.00
N LEU A 911 56.24 -7.28 20.91
CA LEU A 911 55.84 -7.76 19.58
C LEU A 911 56.89 -8.63 18.86
N GLY A 912 58.01 -8.93 19.52
CA GLY A 912 59.12 -9.74 19.01
C GLY A 912 59.69 -10.69 20.04
N VAL A 913 60.70 -11.47 19.65
CA VAL A 913 61.35 -12.47 20.52
C VAL A 913 62.37 -11.87 21.49
N ASP A 914 62.95 -10.72 21.14
CA ASP A 914 63.90 -10.01 21.99
C ASP A 914 63.17 -9.25 23.10
N ASP A 915 63.81 -9.14 24.27
CA ASP A 915 63.25 -8.43 25.43
C ASP A 915 63.09 -6.91 25.18
N ASP A 916 63.82 -6.36 24.21
CA ASP A 916 63.76 -4.95 23.78
C ASP A 916 62.74 -4.71 22.63
N ALA A 917 61.97 -5.71 22.22
CA ALA A 917 60.98 -5.56 21.14
C ALA A 917 59.86 -4.57 21.53
N PRO A 918 59.35 -3.75 20.59
CA PRO A 918 58.33 -2.75 20.89
C PRO A 918 57.04 -3.41 21.37
N ARG A 919 56.37 -2.80 22.36
CA ARG A 919 55.00 -3.13 22.75
C ARG A 919 54.03 -2.18 22.05
N LEU A 920 52.76 -2.54 21.91
CA LEU A 920 51.75 -1.61 21.37
C LEU A 920 51.69 -0.32 22.19
N ALA A 921 51.86 -0.41 23.52
CA ALA A 921 51.92 0.73 24.43
C ALA A 921 53.22 1.57 24.31
N ASP A 922 54.25 1.12 23.59
CA ASP A 922 55.47 1.91 23.37
C ASP A 922 55.43 2.70 22.04
N ILE A 923 54.49 2.37 21.16
CA ILE A 923 54.35 3.02 19.85
C ILE A 923 53.67 4.38 20.05
N LEU A 924 54.39 5.45 19.70
CA LEU A 924 53.86 6.80 19.80
C LEU A 924 52.66 6.96 18.86
N GLY A 925 51.64 7.72 19.29
CA GLY A 925 50.47 7.99 18.46
C GLY A 925 50.80 8.64 17.11
N THR A 926 51.90 9.40 17.01
CA THR A 926 52.39 9.98 15.74
C THR A 926 53.02 8.96 14.79
N ASP A 927 53.40 7.80 15.30
CA ASP A 927 54.01 6.69 14.56
C ASP A 927 53.02 5.54 14.34
N ARG A 928 51.73 5.77 14.60
CA ARG A 928 50.63 4.83 14.45
C ARG A 928 49.57 5.40 13.52
N PHE A 929 49.07 4.55 12.65
CA PHE A 929 47.85 4.75 11.88
C PHE A 929 46.90 3.62 12.26
N ALA A 930 45.98 3.89 13.18
CA ALA A 930 44.89 2.98 13.52
C ALA A 930 43.85 3.05 12.41
N GLU A 931 43.45 1.90 11.89
CA GLU A 931 42.46 1.74 10.81
C GLU A 931 42.84 2.49 9.51
N MET A 932 43.75 1.90 8.73
CA MET A 932 44.14 2.43 7.42
C MET A 932 43.18 1.98 6.32
N ASP A 933 42.17 2.79 6.05
CA ASP A 933 41.29 2.60 4.89
C ASP A 933 42.03 2.77 3.56
N PHE A 934 41.70 1.91 2.60
CA PHE A 934 42.25 1.99 1.25
C PHE A 934 41.24 1.62 0.16
N GLU A 935 41.44 2.21 -1.02
CA GLU A 935 40.83 1.78 -2.28
C GLU A 935 41.95 1.63 -3.31
N LEU A 936 42.18 0.41 -3.75
CA LEU A 936 43.28 0.04 -4.62
C LEU A 936 42.76 -0.33 -6.01
N PRO A 937 43.18 0.34 -7.09
CA PRO A 937 42.79 -0.05 -8.44
C PRO A 937 43.40 -1.40 -8.80
N LEU A 938 42.56 -2.30 -9.31
CA LEU A 938 42.93 -3.59 -9.88
C LEU A 938 42.90 -3.50 -11.40
N ALA A 939 43.99 -3.92 -12.04
CA ALA A 939 44.13 -3.98 -13.50
C ALA A 939 43.84 -2.66 -14.25
N GLY A 940 44.02 -1.49 -13.61
CA GLY A 940 43.71 -0.17 -14.19
C GLY A 940 42.38 0.45 -13.75
N GLY A 941 41.65 -0.14 -12.81
CA GLY A 941 40.46 0.45 -12.18
C GLY A 941 39.30 0.64 -13.15
N ASP A 942 38.96 1.89 -13.44
CA ASP A 942 37.89 2.26 -14.39
C ASP A 942 38.16 1.81 -15.83
N ARG A 943 39.43 1.65 -16.21
CA ARG A 943 39.83 1.25 -17.57
C ARG A 943 40.75 0.03 -17.50
N PRO A 944 40.17 -1.18 -17.40
CA PRO A 944 40.93 -2.41 -17.33
C PRO A 944 41.90 -2.56 -18.52
N HIS A 945 43.20 -2.73 -18.24
CA HIS A 945 44.21 -3.02 -19.26
C HIS A 945 44.83 -4.41 -19.12
N GLY A 946 44.42 -5.17 -18.12
CA GLY A 946 44.73 -6.59 -17.95
C GLY A 946 43.51 -7.36 -17.44
N ARG A 947 43.62 -8.69 -17.30
CA ARG A 947 42.61 -9.54 -16.66
C ARG A 947 43.28 -10.57 -15.73
N PRO A 948 44.02 -10.12 -14.70
CA PRO A 948 44.62 -11.04 -13.74
C PRO A 948 43.50 -11.78 -12.99
N VAL A 949 43.77 -13.03 -12.67
CA VAL A 949 42.94 -13.85 -11.78
C VAL A 949 43.67 -14.10 -10.47
N LEU A 950 42.92 -14.40 -9.42
CA LEU A 950 43.47 -14.63 -8.08
C LEU A 950 44.56 -15.73 -8.08
N GLY A 951 44.38 -16.77 -8.89
CA GLY A 951 45.34 -17.87 -9.02
C GLY A 951 46.70 -17.50 -9.62
N ASP A 952 46.81 -16.37 -10.34
CA ASP A 952 48.10 -15.91 -10.88
C ASP A 952 49.10 -15.56 -9.75
N MET A 953 48.61 -15.27 -8.53
CA MET A 953 49.47 -15.05 -7.36
C MET A 953 50.24 -16.31 -6.93
N ALA A 954 49.71 -17.51 -7.21
CA ALA A 954 50.32 -18.77 -6.77
C ALA A 954 51.74 -18.96 -7.34
N ASP A 955 51.94 -18.58 -8.61
CA ASP A 955 53.23 -18.72 -9.27
C ASP A 955 54.26 -17.72 -8.75
N VAL A 956 53.81 -16.50 -8.40
CA VAL A 956 54.67 -15.49 -7.75
C VAL A 956 55.11 -15.97 -6.37
N LEU A 957 54.19 -16.53 -5.57
CA LEU A 957 54.50 -17.08 -4.25
C LEU A 957 55.52 -18.22 -4.34
N ASP A 958 55.33 -19.18 -5.25
CA ASP A 958 56.26 -20.31 -5.40
C ASP A 958 57.66 -19.92 -5.88
N ALA A 959 57.74 -18.87 -6.71
CA ALA A 959 59.02 -18.37 -7.24
C ALA A 959 59.82 -17.56 -6.20
N ARG A 960 59.13 -16.85 -5.30
CA ARG A 960 59.75 -15.87 -4.39
C ARG A 960 59.85 -16.32 -2.94
N LEU A 961 59.01 -17.24 -2.49
CA LEU A 961 59.05 -17.76 -1.11
C LEU A 961 59.96 -19.00 -0.98
N ALA A 962 60.69 -19.08 0.13
CA ALA A 962 61.51 -20.24 0.48
C ALA A 962 60.63 -21.48 0.73
N ALA A 963 61.20 -22.68 0.65
CA ALA A 963 60.44 -23.94 0.82
C ALA A 963 59.85 -24.11 2.23
N ASP A 964 60.44 -23.45 3.21
CA ASP A 964 60.08 -23.42 4.62
C ASP A 964 59.30 -22.16 5.03
N ASP A 965 58.94 -21.28 4.10
CA ASP A 965 58.14 -20.09 4.39
C ASP A 965 56.72 -20.47 4.88
N PRO A 966 56.22 -19.87 5.96
CA PRO A 966 54.95 -20.24 6.58
C PRO A 966 53.72 -19.99 5.72
N LEU A 967 53.78 -19.07 4.74
CA LEU A 967 52.64 -18.77 3.86
C LEU A 967 52.76 -19.42 2.48
N ARG A 968 53.89 -20.05 2.14
CA ARG A 968 54.05 -20.79 0.88
C ARG A 968 52.98 -21.86 0.63
N PRO A 969 52.51 -22.64 1.63
CA PRO A 969 51.47 -23.65 1.40
C PRO A 969 50.17 -23.08 0.81
N PHE A 970 49.87 -21.80 1.03
CA PHE A 970 48.68 -21.14 0.51
C PHE A 970 48.63 -21.07 -1.03
N ALA A 971 49.77 -21.20 -1.72
CA ALA A 971 49.81 -21.29 -3.18
C ALA A 971 49.02 -22.48 -3.74
N ALA A 972 48.77 -23.53 -2.93
CA ALA A 972 47.91 -24.65 -3.32
C ALA A 972 46.43 -24.25 -3.35
N ALA A 973 45.96 -23.47 -2.37
CA ALA A 973 44.57 -22.99 -2.31
C ALA A 973 44.25 -22.08 -3.51
N LEU A 974 45.18 -21.17 -3.85
CA LEU A 974 45.03 -20.26 -4.99
C LEU A 974 44.96 -20.96 -6.36
N ARG A 975 45.40 -22.22 -6.46
CA ARG A 975 45.32 -23.02 -7.70
C ARG A 975 44.01 -23.78 -7.86
N ASP A 976 43.17 -23.83 -6.83
CA ASP A 976 41.84 -24.43 -6.94
C ASP A 976 40.98 -23.61 -7.92
N GLU A 977 40.38 -24.24 -8.91
CA GLU A 977 39.64 -23.53 -9.97
C GLU A 977 38.40 -22.79 -9.41
N SER A 978 37.78 -23.31 -8.36
CA SER A 978 36.62 -22.65 -7.72
C SER A 978 37.00 -21.36 -6.99
N TYR A 979 38.26 -21.23 -6.56
CA TYR A 979 38.76 -20.09 -5.81
C TYR A 979 39.63 -19.15 -6.65
N GLY A 980 40.60 -19.70 -7.37
CA GLY A 980 41.62 -19.00 -8.14
C GLY A 980 41.13 -18.38 -9.46
N ALA A 981 40.00 -18.82 -10.02
CA ALA A 981 39.46 -18.29 -11.28
C ALA A 981 38.81 -16.89 -11.14
N GLN A 982 38.72 -16.36 -9.91
CA GLN A 982 38.15 -15.05 -9.65
C GLN A 982 38.95 -13.93 -10.34
N THR A 983 38.28 -13.13 -11.17
CA THR A 983 38.89 -11.99 -11.85
C THR A 983 39.14 -10.83 -10.90
N LEU A 984 40.33 -10.25 -10.97
CA LEU A 984 40.74 -9.07 -10.21
C LEU A 984 40.58 -7.82 -11.08
N LEU A 985 39.33 -7.39 -11.27
CA LEU A 985 38.96 -6.21 -12.08
C LEU A 985 38.15 -5.20 -11.26
N GLY A 986 38.52 -3.91 -11.36
CA GLY A 986 37.84 -2.82 -10.65
C GLY A 986 38.66 -2.32 -9.48
N TYR A 987 38.13 -2.40 -8.26
CA TYR A 987 38.82 -1.88 -7.07
C TYR A 987 38.80 -2.89 -5.92
N LEU A 988 39.91 -2.96 -5.19
CA LEU A 988 40.02 -3.65 -3.92
C LEU A 988 39.89 -2.62 -2.79
N THR A 989 38.88 -2.76 -1.95
CA THR A 989 38.63 -1.91 -0.79
C THR A 989 38.85 -2.69 0.49
N GLY A 990 39.35 -2.03 1.53
CA GLY A 990 39.50 -2.64 2.84
C GLY A 990 40.08 -1.67 3.85
N SER A 991 40.32 -2.17 5.06
CA SER A 991 40.97 -1.42 6.12
C SER A 991 41.99 -2.30 6.84
N VAL A 992 43.15 -1.73 7.13
CA VAL A 992 44.20 -2.39 7.90
C VAL A 992 44.10 -1.92 9.35
N ASP A 993 43.87 -2.84 10.31
CA ASP A 993 43.62 -2.50 11.72
C ASP A 993 44.67 -1.56 12.31
N LEU A 994 45.95 -1.84 12.07
CA LEU A 994 47.03 -1.01 12.54
C LEU A 994 48.21 -1.02 11.56
N THR A 995 48.66 0.16 11.17
CA THR A 995 49.98 0.37 10.57
C THR A 995 50.84 1.19 11.52
N PHE A 996 52.07 0.75 11.82
CA PHE A 996 52.96 1.54 12.69
C PHE A 996 54.39 1.61 12.17
N ARG A 997 55.13 2.60 12.68
CA ARG A 997 56.54 2.83 12.38
C ARG A 997 57.41 2.57 13.62
N HIS A 998 58.45 1.77 13.46
CA HIS A 998 59.46 1.52 14.49
C HIS A 998 60.84 1.36 13.85
N ASP A 999 61.86 2.06 14.38
CA ASP A 999 63.23 2.07 13.86
C ASP A 999 63.34 2.29 12.33
N GLY A 1000 62.49 3.16 11.79
CA GLY A 1000 62.46 3.51 10.36
C GLY A 1000 61.76 2.47 9.47
N ARG A 1001 61.25 1.37 10.05
CA ARG A 1001 60.47 0.33 9.36
C ARG A 1001 58.98 0.46 9.63
N TYR A 1002 58.16 0.10 8.65
CA TYR A 1002 56.70 0.18 8.70
C TYR A 1002 56.07 -1.21 8.69
N TYR A 1003 55.13 -1.45 9.61
CA TYR A 1003 54.53 -2.76 9.85
C TYR A 1003 53.03 -2.73 9.56
N VAL A 1004 52.51 -3.83 9.02
CA VAL A 1004 51.07 -4.13 8.94
C VAL A 1004 50.70 -4.99 10.14
N VAL A 1005 49.64 -4.65 10.84
CA VAL A 1005 49.10 -5.40 11.97
C VAL A 1005 47.63 -5.64 11.76
N ASP A 1006 47.19 -6.86 12.06
CA ASP A 1006 45.80 -7.29 12.07
C ASP A 1006 45.50 -7.98 13.41
N TYR A 1007 44.39 -7.59 14.05
CA TYR A 1007 43.97 -8.10 15.34
C TYR A 1007 43.03 -9.29 15.13
N LYS A 1008 43.26 -10.39 15.86
CA LYS A 1008 42.41 -11.59 15.79
C LYS A 1008 41.95 -12.01 17.17
N THR A 1009 40.63 -12.14 17.34
CA THR A 1009 39.99 -12.68 18.56
C THR A 1009 39.64 -14.16 18.45
N ASN A 1010 40.11 -14.86 17.41
CA ASN A 1010 39.82 -16.26 17.16
C ASN A 1010 40.14 -17.18 18.36
N TRP A 1011 39.25 -18.15 18.62
CA TRP A 1011 39.45 -19.18 19.62
C TRP A 1011 40.15 -20.41 19.02
N LEU A 1012 41.39 -20.69 19.45
CA LEU A 1012 42.17 -21.82 18.92
C LEU A 1012 42.20 -23.06 19.84
N GLY A 1013 41.55 -23.00 21.01
CA GLY A 1013 41.48 -24.10 21.97
C GLY A 1013 40.41 -25.15 21.59
N LEU A 1014 40.54 -26.36 22.15
CA LEU A 1014 39.53 -27.40 21.95
C LEU A 1014 38.22 -27.07 22.68
N PRO A 1015 37.04 -27.33 22.06
CA PRO A 1015 35.76 -27.09 22.72
C PRO A 1015 35.63 -27.85 24.05
N GLY A 1016 35.33 -27.13 25.13
CA GLY A 1016 35.15 -27.71 26.47
C GLY A 1016 36.43 -27.89 27.29
N GLU A 1017 37.59 -27.53 26.76
CA GLU A 1017 38.86 -27.48 27.52
C GLU A 1017 39.22 -26.03 27.89
N PRO A 1018 39.94 -25.80 29.02
CA PRO A 1018 40.40 -24.46 29.39
C PRO A 1018 41.35 -23.88 28.34
N LEU A 1019 41.14 -22.63 27.96
CA LEU A 1019 42.00 -21.94 26.99
C LEU A 1019 43.34 -21.54 27.62
N THR A 1020 44.46 -21.97 27.03
CA THR A 1020 45.81 -21.73 27.54
C THR A 1020 46.74 -21.14 26.48
N LEU A 1021 47.93 -20.69 26.89
CA LEU A 1021 48.94 -20.18 25.95
C LEU A 1021 49.52 -21.29 25.04
N ALA A 1022 49.35 -22.56 25.40
CA ALA A 1022 49.67 -23.70 24.55
C ALA A 1022 48.82 -23.76 23.26
N ASP A 1023 47.65 -23.11 23.24
CA ASP A 1023 46.76 -23.07 22.08
C ASP A 1023 47.20 -22.06 21.02
N TYR A 1024 48.13 -21.16 21.35
CA TYR A 1024 48.59 -20.05 20.52
C TYR A 1024 50.10 -20.06 20.26
N THR A 1025 50.72 -21.24 20.21
CA THR A 1025 52.14 -21.39 19.82
C THR A 1025 52.37 -21.03 18.35
N PRO A 1026 53.58 -20.60 17.94
CA PRO A 1026 53.85 -20.22 16.54
C PRO A 1026 53.44 -21.26 15.50
N SER A 1027 53.68 -22.55 15.74
CA SER A 1027 53.24 -23.64 14.86
C SER A 1027 51.71 -23.73 14.71
N ARG A 1028 50.96 -23.51 15.79
CA ARG A 1028 49.49 -23.47 15.76
C ARG A 1028 48.97 -22.23 15.07
N LEU A 1029 49.61 -21.08 15.26
CA LEU A 1029 49.26 -19.84 14.56
C LEU A 1029 49.50 -19.98 13.06
N ALA A 1030 50.62 -20.57 12.63
CA ALA A 1030 50.89 -20.84 11.22
C ALA A 1030 49.86 -21.81 10.60
N ALA A 1031 49.44 -22.83 11.35
CA ALA A 1031 48.36 -23.73 10.93
C ALA A 1031 46.99 -23.00 10.87
N ALA A 1032 46.70 -22.13 11.84
CA ALA A 1032 45.49 -21.31 11.87
C ALA A 1032 45.42 -20.34 10.68
N MET A 1033 46.53 -19.67 10.35
CA MET A 1033 46.65 -18.84 9.16
C MET A 1033 46.32 -19.65 7.91
N ASN A 1034 46.99 -20.77 7.67
CA ASN A 1034 46.78 -21.56 6.45
C ASN A 1034 45.44 -22.34 6.41
N GLY A 1035 44.76 -22.50 7.56
CA GLY A 1035 43.42 -23.07 7.67
C GLY A 1035 42.29 -22.07 7.44
N SER A 1036 42.60 -20.85 7.02
CA SER A 1036 41.70 -19.73 6.72
C SER A 1036 42.19 -19.00 5.47
N SER A 1037 41.48 -17.94 5.05
CA SER A 1037 41.92 -17.09 3.93
C SER A 1037 42.89 -15.97 4.34
N TYR A 1038 43.28 -15.87 5.63
CA TYR A 1038 44.17 -14.82 6.15
C TYR A 1038 45.53 -14.66 5.42
N PRO A 1039 46.17 -15.69 4.83
CA PRO A 1039 47.35 -15.48 4.01
C PRO A 1039 47.09 -14.55 2.81
N LEU A 1040 45.91 -14.63 2.18
CA LEU A 1040 45.51 -13.68 1.13
C LEU A 1040 45.39 -12.26 1.69
N GLN A 1041 44.77 -12.09 2.86
CA GLN A 1041 44.66 -10.80 3.54
C GLN A 1041 46.06 -10.20 3.81
N ALA A 1042 46.98 -10.99 4.36
CA ALA A 1042 48.36 -10.58 4.64
C ALA A 1042 49.11 -10.15 3.37
N ILE A 1043 48.95 -10.91 2.27
CA ILE A 1043 49.53 -10.61 0.95
C ILE A 1043 48.98 -9.28 0.42
N LEU A 1044 47.66 -9.12 0.40
CA LEU A 1044 47.00 -7.92 -0.12
C LEU A 1044 47.36 -6.68 0.70
N TYR A 1045 47.30 -6.76 2.03
CA TYR A 1045 47.64 -5.63 2.91
C TYR A 1045 49.12 -5.25 2.81
N SER A 1046 50.00 -6.21 2.55
CA SER A 1046 51.41 -5.92 2.26
C SER A 1046 51.56 -5.09 0.98
N VAL A 1047 50.84 -5.43 -0.09
CA VAL A 1047 50.86 -4.65 -1.34
C VAL A 1047 50.25 -3.26 -1.14
N VAL A 1048 49.18 -3.16 -0.36
CA VAL A 1048 48.55 -1.88 0.00
C VAL A 1048 49.57 -0.97 0.69
N LEU A 1049 50.22 -1.44 1.76
CA LEU A 1049 51.22 -0.66 2.47
C LEU A 1049 52.43 -0.35 1.57
N HIS A 1050 52.90 -1.31 0.78
CA HIS A 1050 53.99 -1.10 -0.18
C HIS A 1050 53.67 0.03 -1.17
N ARG A 1051 52.50 0.00 -1.81
CA ARG A 1051 52.08 1.05 -2.75
C ARG A 1051 51.86 2.40 -2.06
N TYR A 1052 51.30 2.39 -0.85
CA TYR A 1052 51.13 3.60 -0.04
C TYR A 1052 52.47 4.26 0.31
N LEU A 1053 53.44 3.49 0.80
CA LEU A 1053 54.79 3.98 1.13
C LEU A 1053 55.54 4.43 -0.12
N ARG A 1054 55.47 3.67 -1.23
CA ARG A 1054 56.04 4.06 -2.52
C ARG A 1054 55.51 5.41 -3.00
N TRP A 1055 54.25 5.73 -2.68
CA TRP A 1055 53.64 7.01 -3.02
C TRP A 1055 54.01 8.14 -2.03
N ARG A 1056 54.09 7.84 -0.74
CA ARG A 1056 54.19 8.86 0.33
C ARG A 1056 55.59 9.10 0.86
N LEU A 1057 56.50 8.13 0.76
CA LEU A 1057 57.85 8.19 1.31
C LEU A 1057 58.89 8.35 0.18
N PRO A 1058 59.49 9.54 0.01
CA PRO A 1058 60.54 9.75 -0.99
C PRO A 1058 61.75 8.84 -0.74
N GLY A 1059 62.21 8.13 -1.76
CA GLY A 1059 63.33 7.20 -1.65
C GLY A 1059 62.98 5.86 -0.98
N TYR A 1060 61.68 5.51 -0.92
CA TYR A 1060 61.23 4.22 -0.41
C TYR A 1060 61.93 3.04 -1.11
N ASP A 1061 62.55 2.20 -0.29
CA ASP A 1061 63.07 0.87 -0.62
C ASP A 1061 62.37 -0.16 0.29
N PRO A 1062 61.64 -1.14 -0.26
CA PRO A 1062 60.98 -2.18 0.53
C PRO A 1062 61.93 -3.00 1.41
N ALA A 1063 63.19 -3.20 1.01
CA ALA A 1063 64.16 -3.97 1.81
C ALA A 1063 64.59 -3.22 3.10
N GLU A 1064 64.61 -1.89 3.04
CA GLU A 1064 65.00 -1.04 4.16
C GLU A 1064 63.81 -0.62 5.03
N HIS A 1065 62.68 -0.26 4.39
CA HIS A 1065 61.56 0.41 5.06
C HIS A 1065 60.38 -0.50 5.38
N PHE A 1066 60.22 -1.66 4.72
CA PHE A 1066 59.13 -2.58 5.04
C PHE A 1066 59.53 -3.46 6.24
N GLY A 1067 58.75 -3.40 7.31
CA GLY A 1067 59.00 -4.08 8.58
C GLY A 1067 58.44 -5.50 8.64
N GLY A 1068 57.35 -5.77 7.92
CA GLY A 1068 56.66 -7.05 7.92
C GLY A 1068 55.18 -6.93 8.27
N VAL A 1069 54.55 -8.09 8.41
CA VAL A 1069 53.14 -8.25 8.77
C VAL A 1069 53.05 -9.03 10.08
N MET A 1070 52.15 -8.61 10.96
CA MET A 1070 51.87 -9.28 12.23
C MET A 1070 50.38 -9.56 12.37
N TYR A 1071 50.03 -10.80 12.69
CA TYR A 1071 48.67 -11.17 13.09
C TYR A 1071 48.69 -11.42 14.60
N LEU A 1072 48.01 -10.56 15.34
CA LEU A 1072 47.97 -10.60 16.80
C LEU A 1072 46.73 -11.37 17.23
N TYR A 1073 46.91 -12.65 17.54
CA TYR A 1073 45.89 -13.47 18.17
C TYR A 1073 45.81 -13.08 19.65
N LEU A 1074 44.94 -12.12 19.95
CA LEU A 1074 44.90 -11.38 21.21
C LEU A 1074 44.74 -12.29 22.43
N ARG A 1075 44.02 -13.41 22.28
CA ARG A 1075 43.83 -14.41 23.33
C ARG A 1075 45.13 -15.12 23.74
N GLY A 1076 46.14 -15.15 22.87
CA GLY A 1076 47.45 -15.74 23.15
C GLY A 1076 48.46 -14.78 23.78
N MET A 1077 48.08 -13.51 24.02
CA MET A 1077 48.98 -12.45 24.50
C MET A 1077 48.74 -12.18 25.98
N ALA A 1078 49.74 -12.40 26.84
CA ALA A 1078 49.63 -12.38 28.30
C ALA A 1078 50.56 -11.37 29.01
N GLY A 1079 50.90 -10.26 28.35
CA GLY A 1079 51.79 -9.23 28.89
C GLY A 1079 53.28 -9.57 28.75
N PRO A 1080 54.16 -8.94 29.55
CA PRO A 1080 55.62 -9.10 29.45
C PRO A 1080 56.11 -10.55 29.58
N ASP A 1081 55.41 -11.37 30.35
CA ASP A 1081 55.76 -12.77 30.62
C ASP A 1081 55.24 -13.75 29.56
N THR A 1082 54.73 -13.26 28.42
CA THR A 1082 54.22 -14.11 27.33
C THR A 1082 55.35 -15.03 26.81
N PRO A 1083 55.20 -16.37 26.83
CA PRO A 1083 56.27 -17.31 26.48
C PRO A 1083 56.81 -17.14 25.05
N VAL A 1084 58.11 -17.37 24.90
CA VAL A 1084 58.80 -17.48 23.60
C VAL A 1084 59.17 -18.95 23.38
N VAL A 1085 58.55 -19.58 22.40
CA VAL A 1085 58.72 -20.99 22.04
C VAL A 1085 58.83 -21.14 20.53
N GLU A 1086 59.49 -22.20 20.04
CA GLU A 1086 59.61 -22.45 18.58
C GLU A 1086 60.21 -21.27 17.78
N GLY A 1087 60.99 -20.39 18.43
CA GLY A 1087 61.56 -19.20 17.80
C GLY A 1087 60.58 -18.03 17.59
N GLY A 1088 59.40 -18.06 18.22
CA GLY A 1088 58.40 -16.99 18.18
C GLY A 1088 57.68 -16.80 19.52
N ARG A 1089 56.94 -15.71 19.67
CA ARG A 1089 56.15 -15.43 20.88
C ARG A 1089 54.72 -15.95 20.74
N CYS A 1090 54.15 -16.54 21.79
CA CYS A 1090 52.76 -16.99 21.75
C CYS A 1090 51.80 -15.82 21.44
N GLY A 1091 50.75 -16.11 20.67
CA GLY A 1091 49.75 -15.14 20.24
C GLY A 1091 50.18 -14.23 19.08
N ILE A 1092 51.44 -14.26 18.63
CA ILE A 1092 51.94 -13.37 17.57
C ILE A 1092 52.46 -14.18 16.40
N PHE A 1093 51.75 -14.12 15.28
CA PHE A 1093 52.26 -14.59 14.00
C PHE A 1093 52.97 -13.43 13.29
N SER A 1094 54.23 -13.62 12.91
CA SER A 1094 55.01 -12.61 12.17
C SER A 1094 55.45 -13.17 10.82
N TRP A 1095 55.30 -12.37 9.77
CA TRP A 1095 55.73 -12.72 8.42
C TRP A 1095 56.43 -11.54 7.76
N GLN A 1096 57.61 -11.79 7.18
CA GLN A 1096 58.40 -10.77 6.49
C GLN A 1096 58.50 -11.13 5.00
N PRO A 1097 57.63 -10.56 4.13
CA PRO A 1097 57.68 -10.85 2.71
C PRO A 1097 59.00 -10.35 2.10
N PRO A 1098 59.64 -11.12 1.19
CA PRO A 1098 60.79 -10.65 0.43
C PRO A 1098 60.45 -9.40 -0.39
N ALA A 1099 61.37 -8.43 -0.48
CA ALA A 1099 61.15 -7.19 -1.25
C ALA A 1099 60.67 -7.44 -2.70
N GLY A 1100 61.31 -8.39 -3.40
CA GLY A 1100 60.93 -8.74 -4.78
C GLY A 1100 59.57 -9.44 -4.92
N LEU A 1101 59.00 -9.98 -3.83
CA LEU A 1101 57.63 -10.51 -3.84
C LEU A 1101 56.61 -9.36 -3.90
N LEU A 1102 56.84 -8.28 -3.16
CA LEU A 1102 55.94 -7.12 -3.11
C LEU A 1102 55.85 -6.41 -4.47
N ASP A 1103 56.98 -6.24 -5.14
CA ASP A 1103 57.04 -5.62 -6.47
C ASP A 1103 56.26 -6.45 -7.49
N GLU A 1104 56.47 -7.78 -7.56
CA GLU A 1104 55.80 -8.65 -8.52
C GLU A 1104 54.29 -8.81 -8.26
N LEU A 1105 53.87 -8.88 -7.00
CA LEU A 1105 52.45 -8.90 -6.64
C LEU A 1105 51.78 -7.56 -6.95
N SER A 1106 52.48 -6.45 -6.70
CA SER A 1106 52.01 -5.12 -7.06
C SER A 1106 51.84 -5.00 -8.57
N ASP A 1107 52.80 -5.45 -9.37
CA ASP A 1107 52.69 -5.42 -10.83
C ASP A 1107 51.60 -6.36 -11.34
N LEU A 1108 51.44 -7.55 -10.75
CA LEU A 1108 50.35 -8.48 -11.06
C LEU A 1108 48.97 -7.85 -10.82
N LEU A 1109 48.78 -7.20 -9.67
CA LEU A 1109 47.53 -6.52 -9.32
C LEU A 1109 47.25 -5.30 -10.21
N ASP A 1110 48.29 -4.68 -10.78
CA ASP A 1110 48.14 -3.66 -11.82
C ASP A 1110 47.78 -4.27 -13.19
N GLY A 1111 47.88 -5.59 -13.35
CA GLY A 1111 47.67 -6.28 -14.62
C GLY A 1111 48.93 -6.37 -15.51
N GLY A 1112 50.12 -6.13 -14.94
CA GLY A 1112 51.43 -6.13 -15.61
C GLY A 1112 52.10 -7.50 -15.79
N GLY A 1113 51.39 -8.60 -15.51
CA GLY A 1113 51.92 -9.96 -15.59
C GLY A 1113 51.27 -10.82 -16.66
N ARG A 1114 51.34 -10.43 -17.94
CA ARG A 1114 51.25 -11.33 -19.12
C ARG A 1114 51.59 -10.61 -20.42
#